data_AF-A0A3S2TN48-F1
#
_entry.id   AF-A0A3S2TN48-F1
#
_cell.length_a   1.000
_cell.length_b   1.000
_cell.length_c   1.000
_cell.angle_alpha   90.00
_cell.angle_beta   90.00
_cell.angle_gamma   90.00
#
_symmetry.space_group_name_H-M   'P 1'
#
loop_
_entity.id
_entity.type
_entity.pdbx_description
1 polymer ?
#
loop_
_entity_poly.entity_id
_entity_poly.type
_entity_poly.pdbx_seq_one_letter_code
_entity_poly.pdbx_strand_id
1 'polypeptide(L)'
;MALRKFLKLSAIASALVLAGCGGGDININTGSGNNGGSNGGGTPTPPPTSACPSFATQASALAGVTTPVCEIKGTITSNITLTADIAWALSGKVTVGNDNANSATLTIQPGTKVFGKSGADYLVVARGSKIQAVGTATNPIIMTSVNDMLGLSDDESAAEWGGLVLLGKAPTNKCDQAALATCQVESEGEAGPYGGADPEDNSGALKYVQVRYAGFEVIPDNELNGITFAGVGRGTTVEYIQVHNNLDDGVEFFGGTVDAKYVVLTGNRDDSLDWADGWTGRMQHVLIRHNPNNTKANRGIEADNQSGNFTAAPISKPKISNLTIIGNNFDGDEDSEGILLRAGTSAELYNIIVTGPEKMGECFEINTTETANFANSGDLVFRNSIIDCAEPFANIRDSAGNVTFNARTWFEAQPNNLVGDALLGGYIPAPNSPALGNGYNVSNNVDGWFDNVNYIGAFNGTTDWTKGWTTSLHQADGVNLTSCPAGTTEVVSLTGRLNCQLTGDITTNVTLAAGADYVLNGRVRIGVDNSTAATLTVQPGVTIYGKSGADFLVVTRGSKIMAEGTAANPITMTSVQDVIGSPTAAGQWGGLVLLGKAPTNTCPNLNNCATQAEGEAGPYGGPDAADSSGSLNYVVVKHAGYEVLPDNELNGITFAGVGSGTKCSNIQVHQNVDDGVEFFGGSVSCKNVVLTWNGDDSVDWADGWNGKMQFVLVKHDPSNAKANRGIEADNNADNFGATPISNPTIANMTIIGNTFDGDDDSEGIVLRRGTNAQLANFVITGPTGMGECLEIESTESLALAAAGNLTMTNSVISCPEPTRGNIATGISTEAWFLGQTGNKLVADRSTVLKGIFTIDTNPAKDMKTVDAFFDTVNFVGAVSESNNWTAGWAVGLDD
;
A
#
# COMPACT_ATOMS: atom_id res chain seq x y z
N MET A 1 16.27 1.52 38.43
CA MET A 1 17.14 0.54 39.11
C MET A 1 17.21 -0.68 38.19
N ALA A 2 18.27 -0.81 37.39
CA ALA A 2 19.34 -1.83 37.55
C ALA A 2 18.76 -3.25 37.58
N LEU A 3 18.97 -4.11 36.57
CA LEU A 3 20.27 -4.62 36.14
C LEU A 3 20.23 -5.15 34.70
N ARG A 4 21.25 -4.77 33.93
CA ARG A 4 21.57 -5.13 32.54
C ARG A 4 22.46 -6.39 32.47
N LYS A 5 22.38 -7.10 31.32
CA LYS A 5 23.45 -7.79 30.54
C LYS A 5 23.78 -9.30 30.71
N PHE A 6 24.01 -9.89 29.52
CA PHE A 6 24.64 -11.17 29.09
C PHE A 6 23.78 -12.45 29.17
N LEU A 7 23.68 -13.33 28.16
CA LEU A 7 24.66 -13.79 27.15
C LEU A 7 23.92 -14.44 25.94
N LYS A 8 24.28 -14.07 24.70
CA LYS A 8 23.98 -14.79 23.44
C LYS A 8 24.90 -16.00 23.30
N LEU A 9 24.39 -17.16 22.92
CA LEU A 9 25.04 -18.17 22.04
C LEU A 9 24.13 -19.42 22.00
N SER A 10 23.54 -19.73 20.85
CA SER A 10 22.85 -20.99 20.61
C SER A 10 23.37 -21.65 19.34
N ALA A 11 24.40 -22.48 19.52
CA ALA A 11 24.74 -23.53 18.59
C ALA A 11 23.72 -24.68 18.79
N ILE A 12 22.85 -24.92 17.81
CA ILE A 12 22.04 -26.13 17.75
C ILE A 12 22.69 -27.07 16.73
N ALA A 13 23.35 -28.10 17.27
CA ALA A 13 23.80 -29.25 16.52
C ALA A 13 22.60 -30.16 16.21
N SER A 14 22.25 -30.30 14.94
CA SER A 14 21.34 -31.35 14.48
C SER A 14 22.12 -32.63 14.24
N ALA A 15 22.04 -33.55 15.21
CA ALA A 15 22.45 -34.94 15.04
C ALA A 15 21.27 -35.76 14.53
N LEU A 16 21.33 -36.33 13.32
CA LEU A 16 20.58 -37.55 12.98
C LEU A 16 21.29 -38.40 11.90
N VAL A 17 21.87 -39.50 12.39
CA VAL A 17 22.09 -40.83 11.78
C VAL A 17 23.08 -40.96 10.61
N LEU A 18 24.34 -41.26 10.97
CA LEU A 18 25.33 -41.88 10.08
C LEU A 18 25.29 -43.41 10.26
N ALA A 19 24.83 -44.13 9.24
CA ALA A 19 25.06 -45.58 9.11
C ALA A 19 26.43 -45.79 8.46
N GLY A 20 27.37 -46.36 9.21
CA GLY A 20 28.72 -46.62 8.75
C GLY A 20 28.84 -47.84 7.83
N CYS A 21 29.61 -47.66 6.76
CA CYS A 21 30.54 -48.60 6.15
C CYS A 21 31.53 -47.69 5.40
N GLY A 22 32.71 -47.34 5.93
CA GLY A 22 33.79 -48.27 6.22
C GLY A 22 34.69 -48.41 4.98
N GLY A 23 35.41 -47.35 4.60
CA GLY A 23 36.36 -47.33 3.48
C GLY A 23 37.77 -47.05 3.98
N GLY A 24 38.40 -48.05 4.62
CA GLY A 24 39.82 -48.07 4.94
C GLY A 24 40.57 -48.95 3.94
N ASP A 25 41.71 -48.44 3.47
CA ASP A 25 42.63 -49.10 2.55
C ASP A 25 43.00 -50.53 2.98
N ILE A 26 42.85 -51.49 2.05
CA ILE A 26 43.47 -52.81 2.14
C ILE A 26 44.25 -53.08 0.85
N ASN A 27 45.58 -53.04 0.97
CA ASN A 27 46.51 -53.63 0.03
C ASN A 27 46.61 -55.14 0.29
N ILE A 28 46.22 -55.98 -0.68
CA ILE A 28 46.60 -57.39 -0.71
C ILE A 28 47.27 -57.71 -2.04
N ASN A 29 48.55 -58.07 -1.93
CA ASN A 29 49.34 -58.73 -2.96
C ASN A 29 49.23 -60.24 -2.73
N THR A 30 48.69 -61.00 -3.69
CA THR A 30 48.81 -62.47 -3.73
C THR A 30 49.11 -62.92 -5.16
N GLY A 31 50.29 -63.50 -5.33
CA GLY A 31 50.77 -64.01 -6.61
C GLY A 31 50.14 -65.32 -7.05
N SER A 32 50.38 -65.62 -8.33
CA SER A 32 50.59 -66.93 -8.96
C SER A 32 49.63 -68.07 -8.58
N GLY A 33 48.70 -68.39 -9.49
CA GLY A 33 48.00 -69.68 -9.51
C GLY A 33 47.07 -69.82 -10.71
N ASN A 34 47.52 -70.55 -11.72
CA ASN A 34 46.85 -70.84 -13.00
C ASN A 34 45.67 -71.83 -12.83
N ASN A 35 44.47 -71.51 -13.34
CA ASN A 35 43.66 -72.36 -14.24
C ASN A 35 42.21 -71.84 -14.44
N GLY A 36 41.92 -71.47 -15.69
CA GLY A 36 40.76 -71.88 -16.49
C GLY A 36 39.33 -71.68 -15.98
N GLY A 37 38.57 -70.78 -16.63
CA GLY A 37 37.11 -70.79 -16.59
C GLY A 37 36.47 -69.57 -17.26
N SER A 38 35.93 -69.78 -18.46
CA SER A 38 35.36 -68.79 -19.39
C SER A 38 33.99 -68.25 -18.95
N ASN A 39 33.79 -66.92 -19.07
CA ASN A 39 32.73 -66.24 -19.84
C ASN A 39 32.30 -64.90 -19.23
N GLY A 40 32.23 -63.87 -20.08
CA GLY A 40 31.43 -62.66 -19.83
C GLY A 40 32.13 -61.37 -20.19
N GLY A 41 32.26 -61.08 -21.50
CA GLY A 41 32.71 -59.77 -21.98
C GLY A 41 31.71 -58.68 -21.64
N GLY A 42 32.00 -57.91 -20.58
CA GLY A 42 31.44 -56.58 -20.37
C GLY A 42 32.34 -55.56 -21.08
N THR A 43 31.81 -54.85 -22.07
CA THR A 43 32.42 -53.63 -22.60
C THR A 43 32.69 -52.66 -21.44
N PRO A 44 33.89 -52.09 -21.30
CA PRO A 44 34.13 -51.06 -20.29
C PRO A 44 33.25 -49.85 -20.62
N THR A 45 32.31 -49.53 -19.74
CA THR A 45 31.60 -48.26 -19.74
C THR A 45 32.65 -47.14 -19.72
N PRO A 46 32.61 -46.16 -20.65
CA PRO A 46 33.49 -45.00 -20.56
C PRO A 46 33.35 -44.36 -19.18
N PRO A 47 34.43 -43.88 -18.54
CA PRO A 47 34.29 -43.11 -17.32
C PRO A 47 33.36 -41.92 -17.61
N PRO A 48 32.45 -41.57 -16.69
CA PRO A 48 31.54 -40.46 -16.90
C PRO A 48 32.36 -39.20 -17.22
N THR A 49 32.15 -38.63 -18.41
CA THR A 49 32.73 -37.35 -18.79
C THR A 49 32.13 -36.27 -17.91
N SER A 50 32.96 -35.65 -17.06
CA SER A 50 32.58 -34.51 -16.21
C SER A 50 31.88 -33.43 -17.04
N ALA A 51 30.78 -32.89 -16.54
CA ALA A 51 30.08 -31.75 -17.14
C ALA A 51 30.85 -30.43 -16.91
N CYS A 52 31.80 -30.42 -15.97
CA CYS A 52 32.56 -29.23 -15.59
C CYS A 52 33.77 -28.97 -16.50
N PRO A 53 34.02 -27.71 -16.90
CA PRO A 53 35.25 -27.32 -17.58
C PRO A 53 36.52 -27.57 -16.75
N SER A 54 37.69 -27.56 -17.40
CA SER A 54 38.97 -27.89 -16.75
C SER A 54 39.39 -26.97 -15.60
N PHE A 55 38.83 -25.76 -15.51
CA PHE A 55 39.09 -24.82 -14.41
C PHE A 55 38.20 -25.04 -13.18
N ALA A 56 37.25 -25.99 -13.25
CA ALA A 56 36.28 -26.28 -12.20
C ALA A 56 36.26 -27.78 -11.89
N THR A 57 35.71 -28.14 -10.73
CA THR A 57 35.55 -29.54 -10.31
C THR A 57 34.08 -29.90 -10.16
N GLN A 58 33.70 -31.12 -10.56
CA GLN A 58 32.35 -31.63 -10.35
C GLN A 58 32.02 -31.69 -8.85
N ALA A 59 30.95 -31.01 -8.45
CA ALA A 59 30.43 -31.06 -7.09
C ALA A 59 29.22 -32.01 -7.01
N SER A 60 28.79 -32.30 -5.77
CA SER A 60 27.57 -33.08 -5.52
C SER A 60 26.34 -32.37 -6.12
N ALA A 61 25.40 -33.15 -6.63
CA ALA A 61 24.11 -32.63 -7.07
C ALA A 61 23.34 -32.02 -5.87
N LEU A 62 22.62 -30.93 -6.12
CA LEU A 62 21.73 -30.29 -5.16
C LEU A 62 20.28 -30.71 -5.40
N ALA A 63 19.54 -30.98 -4.32
CA ALA A 63 18.13 -31.33 -4.42
C ALA A 63 17.34 -30.16 -5.03
N GLY A 64 16.42 -30.44 -5.97
CA GLY A 64 15.64 -29.41 -6.67
C GLY A 64 16.41 -28.63 -7.76
N VAL A 65 17.72 -28.82 -7.88
CA VAL A 65 18.55 -28.20 -8.93
C VAL A 65 18.78 -29.21 -10.06
N THR A 66 18.32 -28.88 -11.26
CA THR A 66 18.37 -29.79 -12.42
C THR A 66 19.66 -29.68 -13.25
N THR A 67 20.41 -28.58 -13.11
CA THR A 67 21.70 -28.37 -13.76
C THR A 67 22.83 -29.07 -13.01
N PRO A 68 23.88 -29.57 -13.70
CA PRO A 68 25.11 -30.01 -13.04
C PRO A 68 25.70 -28.89 -12.17
N VAL A 69 26.33 -29.28 -11.07
CA VAL A 69 27.00 -28.35 -10.14
C VAL A 69 28.51 -28.44 -10.35
N CYS A 70 29.14 -27.30 -10.60
CA CYS A 70 30.59 -27.18 -10.76
C CYS A 70 31.17 -26.18 -9.76
N GLU A 71 32.24 -26.58 -9.09
CA GLU A 71 32.90 -25.80 -8.05
C GLU A 71 34.13 -25.06 -8.59
N ILE A 72 34.22 -23.77 -8.25
CA ILE A 72 35.38 -22.91 -8.49
C ILE A 72 35.98 -22.44 -7.16
N LYS A 73 37.30 -22.33 -7.09
CA LYS A 73 38.03 -22.01 -5.87
C LYS A 73 39.35 -21.29 -6.14
N GLY A 74 39.83 -20.54 -5.15
CA GLY A 74 41.14 -19.88 -5.19
C GLY A 74 41.24 -18.81 -6.28
N THR A 75 42.47 -18.57 -6.76
CA THR A 75 42.76 -17.50 -7.72
C THR A 75 42.65 -17.97 -9.17
N ILE A 76 41.79 -17.31 -9.95
CA ILE A 76 41.56 -17.54 -11.38
C ILE A 76 42.42 -16.56 -12.18
N THR A 77 43.50 -17.04 -12.80
CA THR A 77 44.49 -16.20 -13.50
C THR A 77 44.33 -16.17 -15.03
N SER A 78 43.24 -16.73 -15.55
CA SER A 78 42.92 -16.75 -16.97
C SER A 78 41.44 -16.49 -17.20
N ASN A 79 41.08 -16.04 -18.40
CA ASN A 79 39.69 -15.76 -18.73
C ASN A 79 38.86 -17.04 -18.65
N ILE A 80 37.72 -16.97 -17.94
CA ILE A 80 36.77 -18.08 -17.85
C ILE A 80 35.35 -17.59 -18.14
N THR A 81 34.47 -18.53 -18.47
CA THR A 81 33.05 -18.26 -18.69
C THR A 81 32.21 -19.21 -17.85
N LEU A 82 31.29 -18.65 -17.06
CA LEU A 82 30.27 -19.36 -16.34
C LEU A 82 29.00 -19.38 -17.20
N THR A 83 28.53 -20.58 -17.54
CA THR A 83 27.41 -20.81 -18.46
C THR A 83 26.13 -21.17 -17.69
N ALA A 84 24.97 -20.88 -18.30
CA ALA A 84 23.67 -21.04 -17.64
C ALA A 84 23.19 -22.50 -17.52
N ASP A 85 23.82 -23.43 -18.23
CA ASP A 85 23.58 -24.87 -18.12
C ASP A 85 24.29 -25.51 -16.91
N ILE A 86 25.04 -24.72 -16.12
CA ILE A 86 25.75 -25.16 -14.91
C ILE A 86 25.37 -24.24 -13.73
N ALA A 87 25.17 -24.83 -12.55
CA ALA A 87 25.14 -24.10 -11.29
C ALA A 87 26.55 -24.02 -10.71
N TRP A 88 27.05 -22.81 -10.43
CA TRP A 88 28.45 -22.57 -10.08
C TRP A 88 28.62 -22.36 -8.58
N ALA A 89 29.28 -23.30 -7.91
CA ALA A 89 29.53 -23.24 -6.48
C ALA A 89 30.87 -22.53 -6.19
N LEU A 90 30.86 -21.53 -5.31
CA LEU A 90 32.06 -20.90 -4.77
C LEU A 90 32.56 -21.72 -3.58
N SER A 91 33.89 -21.80 -3.40
CA SER A 91 34.51 -22.38 -2.22
C SER A 91 35.68 -21.54 -1.72
N GLY A 92 35.53 -21.03 -0.50
CA GLY A 92 36.33 -19.99 0.12
C GLY A 92 36.25 -18.67 -0.63
N LYS A 93 37.28 -17.83 -0.42
CA LYS A 93 37.56 -16.67 -1.26
C LYS A 93 37.93 -17.12 -2.68
N VAL A 94 37.09 -16.79 -3.66
CA VAL A 94 37.38 -16.99 -5.09
C VAL A 94 37.80 -15.65 -5.67
N THR A 95 39.02 -15.56 -6.20
CA THR A 95 39.57 -14.29 -6.71
C THR A 95 39.79 -14.34 -8.21
N VAL A 96 39.19 -13.42 -8.96
CA VAL A 96 39.44 -13.25 -10.39
C VAL A 96 40.64 -12.32 -10.57
N GLY A 97 41.71 -12.91 -11.09
CA GLY A 97 43.03 -12.31 -11.27
C GLY A 97 43.80 -12.08 -9.98
N ASN A 98 44.91 -11.34 -10.06
CA ASN A 98 45.84 -11.14 -8.95
C ASN A 98 46.51 -9.77 -9.04
N ASP A 99 45.84 -8.73 -8.55
CA ASP A 99 46.28 -7.33 -8.44
C ASP A 99 47.33 -6.90 -9.49
N ASN A 100 46.90 -6.61 -10.71
CA ASN A 100 47.72 -6.20 -11.86
C ASN A 100 48.78 -7.22 -12.35
N ALA A 101 49.18 -8.22 -11.57
CA ALA A 101 50.19 -9.19 -11.95
C ALA A 101 49.63 -10.26 -12.90
N ASN A 102 48.40 -10.72 -12.67
CA ASN A 102 47.71 -11.71 -13.50
C ASN A 102 46.24 -11.31 -13.73
N SER A 103 45.99 -10.30 -14.56
CA SER A 103 44.62 -9.87 -14.89
C SER A 103 43.83 -10.96 -15.62
N ALA A 104 42.58 -11.16 -15.23
CA ALA A 104 41.65 -12.09 -15.88
C ALA A 104 40.27 -11.44 -16.11
N THR A 105 39.47 -12.03 -17.00
CA THR A 105 38.07 -11.67 -17.19
C THR A 105 37.17 -12.84 -16.84
N LEU A 106 36.25 -12.64 -15.88
CA LEU A 106 35.16 -13.56 -15.57
C LEU A 106 33.94 -13.17 -16.38
N THR A 107 33.50 -14.00 -17.32
CA THR A 107 32.23 -13.80 -18.05
C THR A 107 31.14 -14.68 -17.45
N ILE A 108 29.96 -14.12 -17.21
CA ILE A 108 28.80 -14.87 -16.67
C ILE A 108 27.63 -14.68 -17.63
N GLN A 109 27.09 -15.78 -18.16
CA GLN A 109 25.98 -15.74 -19.11
C GLN A 109 24.64 -15.38 -18.45
N PRO A 110 23.68 -14.78 -19.18
CA PRO A 110 22.31 -14.57 -18.69
C PRO A 110 21.68 -15.86 -18.12
N GLY A 111 20.94 -15.76 -17.02
CA GLY A 111 20.27 -16.89 -16.37
C GLY A 111 21.20 -17.81 -15.56
N THR A 112 22.50 -17.52 -15.48
CA THR A 112 23.46 -18.32 -14.70
C THR A 112 23.24 -18.12 -13.20
N LYS A 113 23.35 -19.22 -12.44
CA LYS A 113 23.34 -19.21 -10.97
C LYS A 113 24.74 -19.46 -10.41
N VAL A 114 25.21 -18.55 -9.56
CA VAL A 114 26.45 -18.67 -8.78
C VAL A 114 26.08 -18.69 -7.30
N PHE A 115 26.66 -19.57 -6.50
CA PHE A 115 26.28 -19.65 -5.09
C PHE A 115 27.43 -20.01 -4.13
N GLY A 116 27.39 -19.47 -2.92
CA GLY A 116 28.26 -19.89 -1.81
C GLY A 116 27.79 -21.23 -1.21
N LYS A 117 28.71 -22.16 -0.94
CA LYS A 117 28.43 -23.44 -0.29
C LYS A 117 28.29 -23.31 1.23
N SER A 118 28.78 -22.20 1.78
CA SER A 118 28.85 -21.85 3.20
C SER A 118 28.96 -20.33 3.35
N GLY A 119 28.75 -19.85 4.58
CA GLY A 119 28.86 -18.42 4.90
C GLY A 119 30.18 -17.78 4.46
N ALA A 120 31.30 -18.47 4.64
CA ALA A 120 32.63 -17.93 4.35
C ALA A 120 33.01 -17.89 2.85
N ASP A 121 32.09 -18.21 1.94
CA ASP A 121 32.35 -18.21 0.50
C ASP A 121 31.96 -16.86 -0.13
N TYR A 122 32.85 -16.27 -0.93
CA TYR A 122 32.64 -14.97 -1.57
C TYR A 122 33.47 -14.81 -2.85
N LEU A 123 33.07 -13.87 -3.71
CA LEU A 123 33.69 -13.63 -5.01
C LEU A 123 34.37 -12.26 -5.03
N VAL A 124 35.66 -12.24 -5.37
CA VAL A 124 36.46 -11.03 -5.51
C VAL A 124 36.92 -10.85 -6.96
N VAL A 125 36.77 -9.65 -7.51
CA VAL A 125 37.40 -9.23 -8.78
C VAL A 125 38.57 -8.32 -8.43
N ALA A 126 39.79 -8.86 -8.52
CA ALA A 126 40.99 -8.14 -8.12
C ALA A 126 41.34 -7.01 -9.10
N ARG A 127 42.00 -5.97 -8.58
CA ARG A 127 42.38 -4.79 -9.35
C ARG A 127 43.10 -5.14 -10.66
N GLY A 128 42.64 -4.51 -11.74
CA GLY A 128 43.10 -4.78 -13.11
C GLY A 128 42.45 -5.99 -13.80
N SER A 129 41.57 -6.72 -13.13
CA SER A 129 40.73 -7.78 -13.71
C SER A 129 39.32 -7.26 -14.00
N LYS A 130 38.50 -8.07 -14.68
CA LYS A 130 37.14 -7.69 -15.07
C LYS A 130 36.11 -8.76 -14.77
N ILE A 131 34.88 -8.31 -14.50
CA ILE A 131 33.68 -9.15 -14.55
C ILE A 131 32.77 -8.68 -15.70
N GLN A 132 32.19 -9.62 -16.43
CA GLN A 132 31.19 -9.39 -17.47
C GLN A 132 29.96 -10.21 -17.13
N ALA A 133 29.16 -9.70 -16.19
CA ALA A 133 27.91 -10.30 -15.75
C ALA A 133 26.74 -9.51 -16.34
N VAL A 134 26.35 -9.85 -17.56
CA VAL A 134 25.33 -9.13 -18.33
C VAL A 134 24.16 -10.07 -18.59
N GLY A 135 23.20 -10.08 -17.65
CA GLY A 135 21.92 -10.77 -17.75
C GLY A 135 20.89 -10.00 -18.57
N THR A 136 19.63 -10.45 -18.48
CA THR A 136 18.47 -9.80 -19.12
C THR A 136 17.31 -9.77 -18.15
N ALA A 137 16.30 -8.92 -18.39
CA ALA A 137 15.15 -8.83 -17.50
C ALA A 137 14.43 -10.18 -17.31
N THR A 138 14.35 -11.02 -18.36
CA THR A 138 13.73 -12.35 -18.27
C THR A 138 14.68 -13.46 -17.83
N ASN A 139 15.99 -13.22 -17.87
CA ASN A 139 17.02 -14.18 -17.45
C ASN A 139 18.11 -13.44 -16.65
N PRO A 140 17.79 -12.96 -15.42
CA PRO A 140 18.78 -12.31 -14.58
C PRO A 140 19.87 -13.30 -14.16
N ILE A 141 21.06 -12.80 -13.86
CA ILE A 141 22.11 -13.57 -13.20
C ILE A 141 21.81 -13.56 -11.70
N ILE A 142 21.87 -14.72 -11.05
CA ILE A 142 21.59 -14.86 -9.62
C ILE A 142 22.86 -15.30 -8.91
N MET A 143 23.36 -14.48 -7.99
CA MET A 143 24.42 -14.79 -7.04
C MET A 143 23.79 -14.94 -5.65
N THR A 144 23.93 -16.11 -5.01
CA THR A 144 23.14 -16.44 -3.81
C THR A 144 23.83 -17.48 -2.91
N SER A 145 23.08 -18.07 -1.97
CA SER A 145 23.55 -19.12 -1.08
C SER A 145 23.07 -20.52 -1.52
N VAL A 146 23.67 -21.56 -0.94
CA VAL A 146 23.17 -22.94 -1.09
C VAL A 146 21.76 -23.11 -0.51
N ASN A 147 21.37 -22.32 0.49
CA ASN A 147 20.05 -22.41 1.11
C ASN A 147 18.96 -21.89 0.15
N ASP A 148 19.19 -20.77 -0.54
CA ASP A 148 18.26 -20.24 -1.54
C ASP A 148 18.13 -21.23 -2.71
N MET A 149 19.25 -21.82 -3.14
CA MET A 149 19.27 -22.86 -4.17
C MET A 149 18.44 -24.09 -3.81
N LEU A 150 18.28 -24.39 -2.51
CA LEU A 150 17.47 -25.49 -1.98
C LEU A 150 16.03 -25.08 -1.62
N GLY A 151 15.68 -23.80 -1.77
CA GLY A 151 14.38 -23.25 -1.36
C GLY A 151 14.20 -23.24 0.16
N LEU A 152 15.29 -23.08 0.91
CA LEU A 152 15.30 -23.03 2.38
C LEU A 152 15.37 -21.62 2.94
N SER A 153 15.74 -20.64 2.12
CA SER A 153 15.74 -19.22 2.50
C SER A 153 14.33 -18.64 2.43
N ASP A 154 14.03 -17.75 3.35
CA ASP A 154 12.77 -17.01 3.48
C ASP A 154 13.03 -15.50 3.66
N ASP A 155 11.98 -14.73 3.90
CA ASP A 155 12.08 -13.28 4.10
C ASP A 155 12.91 -12.89 5.33
N GLU A 156 13.20 -13.85 6.24
CA GLU A 156 14.00 -13.67 7.46
C GLU A 156 15.41 -14.26 7.32
N SER A 157 15.81 -14.73 6.14
CA SER A 157 17.14 -15.27 5.90
C SER A 157 18.12 -14.16 5.51
N ALA A 158 19.37 -14.23 5.99
CA ALA A 158 20.49 -13.34 5.65
C ALA A 158 21.82 -13.99 6.11
N ALA A 159 22.97 -13.42 5.73
CA ALA A 159 24.31 -13.94 6.09
C ALA A 159 24.53 -15.41 5.75
N GLU A 160 24.12 -15.82 4.56
CA GLU A 160 24.27 -17.20 4.10
C GLU A 160 25.53 -17.41 3.25
N TRP A 161 26.16 -16.32 2.81
CA TRP A 161 27.46 -16.25 2.11
C TRP A 161 28.02 -14.81 2.16
N GLY A 162 29.24 -14.58 1.67
CA GLY A 162 29.95 -13.30 1.84
C GLY A 162 29.81 -12.26 0.72
N GLY A 163 29.03 -12.49 -0.34
CA GLY A 163 28.77 -11.45 -1.35
C GLY A 163 29.86 -11.25 -2.42
N LEU A 164 29.81 -10.08 -3.09
CA LEU A 164 30.61 -9.73 -4.27
C LEU A 164 31.47 -8.49 -4.03
N VAL A 165 32.78 -8.60 -4.25
CA VAL A 165 33.73 -7.49 -4.08
C VAL A 165 34.41 -7.14 -5.40
N LEU A 166 34.35 -5.87 -5.81
CA LEU A 166 35.06 -5.33 -6.98
C LEU A 166 36.14 -4.34 -6.53
N LEU A 167 37.40 -4.64 -6.87
CA LEU A 167 38.55 -3.80 -6.54
C LEU A 167 39.04 -3.09 -7.81
N GLY A 168 39.11 -1.76 -7.79
CA GLY A 168 39.50 -0.93 -8.93
C GLY A 168 40.73 -0.06 -8.70
N LYS A 169 41.05 0.76 -9.71
CA LYS A 169 42.21 1.67 -9.79
C LYS A 169 41.86 3.15 -9.65
N ALA A 170 40.62 3.47 -9.31
CA ALA A 170 40.19 4.84 -9.12
C ALA A 170 40.67 5.41 -7.77
N PRO A 171 40.78 6.75 -7.65
CA PRO A 171 41.25 7.39 -6.43
C PRO A 171 40.39 7.13 -5.21
N THR A 172 41.03 7.11 -4.04
CA THR A 172 40.42 7.12 -2.71
C THR A 172 41.16 8.14 -1.85
N ASN A 173 40.47 8.78 -0.90
CA ASN A 173 41.08 9.72 0.02
C ASN A 173 41.86 9.06 1.18
N LYS A 174 41.81 7.72 1.29
CA LYS A 174 42.71 6.94 2.18
C LYS A 174 44.15 6.85 1.67
N CYS A 175 44.40 7.21 0.41
CA CYS A 175 45.74 7.24 -0.18
C CYS A 175 46.36 8.64 -0.17
N ASP A 176 47.70 8.69 -0.16
CA ASP A 176 48.42 9.94 -0.40
C ASP A 176 48.14 10.41 -1.83
N GLN A 177 47.47 11.56 -1.94
CA GLN A 177 47.08 12.15 -3.22
C GLN A 177 48.29 12.51 -4.10
N ALA A 178 49.49 12.68 -3.52
CA ALA A 178 50.73 12.89 -4.27
C ALA A 178 51.34 11.57 -4.81
N ALA A 179 50.85 10.40 -4.37
CA ALA A 179 51.41 9.08 -4.65
C ALA A 179 50.36 8.02 -5.05
N LEU A 180 49.29 8.43 -5.74
CA LEU A 180 48.18 7.55 -6.14
C LEU A 180 48.59 6.32 -6.98
N ALA A 181 49.69 6.41 -7.74
CA ALA A 181 50.18 5.29 -8.57
C ALA A 181 50.64 4.07 -7.76
N THR A 182 50.96 4.26 -6.47
CA THR A 182 51.37 3.19 -5.53
C THR A 182 50.33 2.93 -4.44
N CYS A 183 49.10 3.44 -4.62
CA CYS A 183 48.00 3.25 -3.67
C CYS A 183 47.66 1.75 -3.52
N GLN A 184 47.53 1.29 -2.28
CA GLN A 184 47.30 -0.11 -1.91
C GLN A 184 46.47 -0.13 -0.61
N VAL A 185 45.20 0.26 -0.66
CA VAL A 185 44.31 0.18 0.51
C VAL A 185 43.72 -1.21 0.55
N GLU A 186 43.82 -1.91 1.68
CA GLU A 186 43.20 -3.23 1.84
C GLU A 186 41.68 -3.07 1.99
N SER A 187 40.91 -3.79 1.18
CA SER A 187 39.46 -3.89 1.30
C SER A 187 39.08 -4.82 2.46
N GLU A 188 37.88 -4.64 2.98
CA GLU A 188 37.30 -5.50 4.01
C GLU A 188 37.24 -6.98 3.60
N GLY A 189 37.16 -7.86 4.59
CA GLY A 189 37.19 -9.32 4.45
C GLY A 189 38.52 -9.88 3.93
N GLU A 190 39.61 -9.10 4.08
CA GLU A 190 40.90 -9.35 3.43
C GLU A 190 40.73 -9.64 1.92
N ALA A 191 39.81 -8.94 1.26
CA ALA A 191 39.47 -9.19 -0.15
C ALA A 191 40.65 -8.84 -1.08
N GLY A 192 41.52 -7.93 -0.66
CA GLY A 192 42.72 -7.51 -1.39
C GLY A 192 42.79 -6.00 -1.60
N PRO A 193 43.87 -5.52 -2.25
CA PRO A 193 44.13 -4.10 -2.37
C PRO A 193 43.33 -3.42 -3.49
N TYR A 194 42.88 -2.19 -3.21
CA TYR A 194 42.25 -1.28 -4.18
C TYR A 194 42.91 0.11 -4.20
N GLY A 195 42.42 0.93 -5.12
CA GLY A 195 42.81 2.33 -5.27
C GLY A 195 43.84 2.56 -6.37
N GLY A 196 43.98 3.80 -6.82
CA GLY A 196 44.93 4.17 -7.86
C GLY A 196 44.72 5.60 -8.36
N ALA A 197 45.32 5.92 -9.51
CA ALA A 197 45.24 7.25 -10.12
C ALA A 197 44.24 7.35 -11.28
N ASP A 198 43.48 6.29 -11.57
CA ASP A 198 42.67 6.19 -12.79
C ASP A 198 41.16 6.26 -12.48
N PRO A 199 40.54 7.46 -12.47
CA PRO A 199 39.10 7.57 -12.28
C PRO A 199 38.30 6.90 -13.41
N GLU A 200 38.89 6.68 -14.59
CA GLU A 200 38.23 6.04 -15.73
C GLU A 200 38.42 4.52 -15.76
N ASP A 201 38.96 3.93 -14.68
CA ASP A 201 39.15 2.49 -14.56
C ASP A 201 37.87 1.70 -14.89
N ASN A 202 38.05 0.53 -15.49
CA ASN A 202 36.97 -0.30 -15.98
C ASN A 202 37.15 -1.74 -15.47
N SER A 203 36.44 -2.04 -14.38
CA SER A 203 36.33 -3.35 -13.75
C SER A 203 35.28 -4.25 -14.43
N GLY A 204 34.65 -3.77 -15.50
CA GLY A 204 33.75 -4.53 -16.36
C GLY A 204 32.29 -4.06 -16.33
N ALA A 205 31.35 -5.00 -16.27
CA ALA A 205 29.92 -4.72 -16.37
C ALA A 205 29.08 -5.66 -15.48
N LEU A 206 28.15 -5.07 -14.71
CA LEU A 206 27.05 -5.72 -14.02
C LEU A 206 25.73 -5.23 -14.62
N LYS A 207 24.94 -6.14 -15.19
CA LYS A 207 23.61 -5.82 -15.72
C LYS A 207 22.60 -6.92 -15.48
N TYR A 208 21.43 -6.61 -14.88
CA TYR A 208 20.42 -7.60 -14.46
C TYR A 208 21.03 -8.69 -13.57
N VAL A 209 21.64 -8.26 -12.47
CA VAL A 209 22.29 -9.13 -11.48
C VAL A 209 21.55 -9.03 -10.16
N GLN A 210 21.25 -10.17 -9.56
CA GLN A 210 20.74 -10.25 -8.20
C GLN A 210 21.79 -10.84 -7.28
N VAL A 211 22.07 -10.17 -6.16
CA VAL A 211 22.83 -10.69 -5.02
C VAL A 211 21.85 -10.87 -3.88
N ARG A 212 21.73 -12.09 -3.36
CA ARG A 212 20.71 -12.43 -2.36
C ARG A 212 21.35 -13.06 -1.12
N TYR A 213 20.85 -12.71 0.06
CA TYR A 213 21.15 -13.36 1.33
C TYR A 213 22.65 -13.37 1.70
N ALA A 214 23.41 -12.37 1.27
CA ALA A 214 24.83 -12.20 1.62
C ALA A 214 24.98 -11.54 3.01
N GLY A 215 26.16 -11.04 3.37
CA GLY A 215 26.38 -10.39 4.68
C GLY A 215 27.09 -11.23 5.73
N PHE A 216 27.69 -12.37 5.35
CA PHE A 216 28.34 -13.22 6.36
C PHE A 216 29.64 -12.61 6.90
N GLU A 217 29.83 -12.69 8.23
CA GLU A 217 31.08 -12.36 8.94
C GLU A 217 32.21 -13.33 8.53
N VAL A 218 32.99 -12.96 7.51
CA VAL A 218 34.04 -13.85 6.94
C VAL A 218 35.30 -13.90 7.81
N ILE A 219 35.53 -12.87 8.63
CA ILE A 219 36.54 -12.78 9.69
C ILE A 219 35.96 -11.99 10.87
N PRO A 220 36.47 -12.15 12.11
CA PRO A 220 35.86 -11.54 13.29
C PRO A 220 35.68 -10.02 13.16
N ASP A 221 34.46 -9.55 13.47
CA ASP A 221 34.00 -8.16 13.37
C ASP A 221 34.12 -7.58 11.94
N ASN A 222 33.94 -8.43 10.91
CA ASN A 222 34.00 -8.02 9.51
C ASN A 222 33.07 -8.90 8.64
N GLU A 223 31.79 -8.51 8.67
CA GLU A 223 30.79 -8.82 7.66
C GLU A 223 31.18 -8.22 6.30
N LEU A 224 30.66 -8.82 5.22
CA LEU A 224 30.87 -8.31 3.87
C LEU A 224 29.55 -7.83 3.28
N ASN A 225 29.61 -6.74 2.52
CA ASN A 225 28.44 -6.16 1.87
C ASN A 225 27.89 -7.08 0.77
N GLY A 226 26.65 -6.83 0.36
CA GLY A 226 26.07 -7.52 -0.79
C GLY A 226 26.93 -7.29 -2.03
N ILE A 227 27.20 -6.02 -2.34
CA ILE A 227 28.19 -5.63 -3.35
C ILE A 227 29.09 -4.51 -2.82
N THR A 228 30.39 -4.78 -2.73
CA THR A 228 31.41 -3.78 -2.40
C THR A 228 32.07 -3.24 -3.67
N PHE A 229 32.07 -1.92 -3.83
CA PHE A 229 32.81 -1.21 -4.88
C PHE A 229 33.96 -0.41 -4.27
N ALA A 230 35.16 -1.00 -4.23
CA ALA A 230 36.33 -0.34 -3.66
C ALA A 230 37.24 0.23 -4.77
N GLY A 231 37.34 1.56 -4.85
CA GLY A 231 38.14 2.27 -5.85
C GLY A 231 37.75 1.95 -7.30
N VAL A 232 36.47 1.67 -7.57
CA VAL A 232 36.00 1.34 -8.92
C VAL A 232 35.79 2.61 -9.75
N GLY A 233 36.29 2.61 -10.99
CA GLY A 233 36.21 3.76 -11.90
C GLY A 233 34.92 3.83 -12.72
N ARG A 234 34.64 5.02 -13.26
CA ARG A 234 33.44 5.31 -14.07
C ARG A 234 33.40 4.62 -15.43
N GLY A 235 34.50 3.99 -15.84
CA GLY A 235 34.54 3.13 -17.02
C GLY A 235 33.79 1.81 -16.82
N THR A 236 33.41 1.47 -15.58
CA THR A 236 32.63 0.28 -15.21
C THR A 236 31.14 0.54 -15.39
N THR A 237 30.40 -0.40 -15.99
CA THR A 237 28.95 -0.30 -16.15
C THR A 237 28.22 -1.03 -15.02
N VAL A 238 27.37 -0.33 -14.27
CA VAL A 238 26.50 -0.92 -13.24
C VAL A 238 25.06 -0.51 -13.51
N GLU A 239 24.24 -1.43 -14.01
CA GLU A 239 22.83 -1.15 -14.30
C GLU A 239 21.94 -2.31 -13.86
N TYR A 240 20.71 -2.07 -13.38
CA TYR A 240 19.78 -3.16 -13.02
C TYR A 240 20.41 -4.18 -12.06
N ILE A 241 20.84 -3.72 -10.90
CA ILE A 241 21.34 -4.59 -9.84
C ILE A 241 20.33 -4.63 -8.69
N GLN A 242 20.15 -5.81 -8.10
CA GLN A 242 19.40 -5.98 -6.87
C GLN A 242 20.29 -6.58 -5.79
N VAL A 243 20.26 -6.02 -4.60
CA VAL A 243 20.70 -6.68 -3.37
C VAL A 243 19.49 -6.95 -2.49
N HIS A 244 19.33 -8.21 -2.07
CA HIS A 244 18.19 -8.66 -1.29
C HIS A 244 18.64 -9.35 -0.01
N ASN A 245 18.13 -8.90 1.13
CA ASN A 245 18.34 -9.47 2.46
C ASN A 245 19.83 -9.68 2.81
N ASN A 246 20.66 -8.66 2.58
CA ASN A 246 22.02 -8.67 3.10
C ASN A 246 22.01 -8.46 4.62
N LEU A 247 22.87 -9.16 5.38
CA LEU A 247 22.97 -8.90 6.83
C LEU A 247 23.67 -7.56 7.13
N ASP A 248 24.70 -7.27 6.36
CA ASP A 248 25.46 -6.03 6.38
C ASP A 248 24.88 -5.07 5.33
N ASP A 249 25.69 -4.15 4.79
CA ASP A 249 25.20 -3.21 3.81
C ASP A 249 24.75 -3.84 2.49
N GLY A 250 23.72 -3.26 1.89
CA GLY A 250 23.26 -3.67 0.56
C GLY A 250 24.36 -3.45 -0.48
N VAL A 251 24.75 -2.19 -0.66
CA VAL A 251 25.85 -1.78 -1.53
C VAL A 251 26.69 -0.75 -0.78
N GLU A 252 28.00 -0.96 -0.77
CA GLU A 252 28.94 0.00 -0.18
C GLU A 252 30.01 0.46 -1.18
N PHE A 253 30.28 1.77 -1.17
CA PHE A 253 31.31 2.40 -2.00
C PHE A 253 32.49 2.89 -1.15
N PHE A 254 33.67 2.31 -1.38
CA PHE A 254 34.92 2.81 -0.80
C PHE A 254 35.73 3.59 -1.84
N GLY A 255 35.56 4.90 -1.88
CA GLY A 255 36.20 5.76 -2.86
C GLY A 255 35.80 5.44 -4.31
N GLY A 256 36.56 5.96 -5.26
CA GLY A 256 36.30 5.75 -6.69
C GLY A 256 35.24 6.68 -7.28
N THR A 257 34.82 6.35 -8.50
CA THR A 257 33.94 7.21 -9.32
C THR A 257 32.88 6.46 -10.12
N VAL A 258 32.71 5.15 -9.85
CA VAL A 258 31.73 4.30 -10.53
C VAL A 258 30.32 4.91 -10.45
N ASP A 259 29.62 4.86 -11.57
CA ASP A 259 28.23 5.32 -11.68
C ASP A 259 27.29 4.10 -11.74
N ALA A 260 26.06 4.22 -11.21
CA ALA A 260 25.06 3.14 -11.23
C ALA A 260 23.64 3.62 -11.58
N LYS A 261 22.89 2.86 -12.39
CA LYS A 261 21.50 3.20 -12.74
C LYS A 261 20.56 1.99 -12.52
N TYR A 262 19.33 2.20 -12.07
CA TYR A 262 18.37 1.12 -11.77
C TYR A 262 18.90 0.17 -10.69
N VAL A 263 18.94 0.65 -9.45
CA VAL A 263 19.45 -0.09 -8.29
C VAL A 263 18.29 -0.41 -7.33
N VAL A 264 18.21 -1.66 -6.88
CA VAL A 264 17.15 -2.13 -5.99
C VAL A 264 17.78 -2.74 -4.74
N LEU A 265 17.44 -2.21 -3.57
CA LEU A 265 17.98 -2.62 -2.28
C LEU A 265 16.80 -2.98 -1.39
N THR A 266 16.72 -4.25 -0.98
CA THR A 266 15.51 -4.80 -0.35
C THR A 266 15.85 -5.62 0.88
N GLY A 267 15.34 -5.22 2.05
CA GLY A 267 15.48 -5.98 3.28
C GLY A 267 16.89 -6.16 3.83
N ASN A 268 17.83 -5.28 3.47
CA ASN A 268 19.16 -5.24 4.08
C ASN A 268 19.04 -4.89 5.57
N ARG A 269 19.92 -5.44 6.40
CA ARG A 269 19.81 -5.41 7.87
C ARG A 269 20.83 -4.50 8.56
N ASP A 270 21.72 -3.92 7.78
CA ASP A 270 22.45 -2.71 8.13
C ASP A 270 22.05 -1.62 7.13
N ASP A 271 22.99 -0.87 6.55
CA ASP A 271 22.68 0.23 5.67
C ASP A 271 22.37 -0.24 4.26
N SER A 272 21.29 0.26 3.66
CA SER A 272 20.95 -0.20 2.31
C SER A 272 21.98 0.27 1.28
N LEU A 273 22.39 1.52 1.37
CA LEU A 273 23.40 2.15 0.54
C LEU A 273 24.38 2.92 1.45
N ASP A 274 25.63 2.49 1.48
CA ASP A 274 26.70 3.18 2.20
C ASP A 274 27.74 3.77 1.22
N TRP A 275 28.30 4.92 1.57
CA TRP A 275 29.57 5.34 0.97
C TRP A 275 30.55 5.96 1.95
N ALA A 276 31.83 5.74 1.63
CA ALA A 276 32.97 6.34 2.29
C ALA A 276 34.13 6.61 1.32
N ASP A 277 35.23 7.12 1.89
CA ASP A 277 36.57 7.21 1.35
C ASP A 277 36.73 7.99 0.03
N GLY A 278 35.87 8.98 -0.18
CA GLY A 278 35.99 9.94 -1.28
C GLY A 278 35.25 9.52 -2.55
N TRP A 279 34.18 8.73 -2.44
CA TRP A 279 33.38 8.34 -3.60
C TRP A 279 32.68 9.55 -4.24
N THR A 280 32.81 9.68 -5.55
CA THR A 280 32.27 10.83 -6.33
C THR A 280 31.51 10.38 -7.58
N GLY A 281 30.85 9.22 -7.49
CA GLY A 281 30.02 8.65 -8.55
C GLY A 281 28.64 9.31 -8.69
N ARG A 282 27.87 8.80 -9.65
CA ARG A 282 26.48 9.21 -9.91
C ARG A 282 25.53 8.01 -9.80
N MET A 283 24.33 8.24 -9.26
CA MET A 283 23.27 7.24 -9.22
C MET A 283 21.93 7.77 -9.72
N GLN A 284 21.18 6.95 -10.47
CA GLN A 284 19.80 7.30 -10.83
C GLN A 284 18.84 6.09 -10.85
N HIS A 285 17.58 6.32 -10.47
CA HIS A 285 16.53 5.30 -10.36
C HIS A 285 16.90 4.24 -9.32
N VAL A 286 16.72 4.60 -8.05
CA VAL A 286 17.11 3.76 -6.91
C VAL A 286 15.88 3.49 -6.04
N LEU A 287 15.53 2.22 -5.85
CA LEU A 287 14.52 1.80 -4.88
C LEU A 287 15.21 1.16 -3.69
N ILE A 288 14.98 1.71 -2.51
CA ILE A 288 15.36 1.15 -1.22
C ILE A 288 14.07 0.83 -0.46
N ARG A 289 13.93 -0.43 -0.02
CA ARG A 289 12.77 -0.87 0.76
C ARG A 289 13.22 -1.77 1.89
N HIS A 290 13.10 -1.30 3.12
CA HIS A 290 13.30 -2.14 4.30
C HIS A 290 12.26 -3.26 4.33
N ASN A 291 12.59 -4.36 5.02
CA ASN A 291 11.76 -5.55 4.99
C ASN A 291 10.37 -5.25 5.60
N PRO A 292 9.26 -5.47 4.88
CA PRO A 292 7.92 -5.17 5.39
C PRO A 292 7.50 -6.03 6.60
N ASN A 293 8.22 -7.11 6.90
CA ASN A 293 8.01 -7.94 8.09
C ASN A 293 8.64 -7.35 9.37
N ASN A 294 9.17 -6.12 9.31
CA ASN A 294 9.81 -5.42 10.42
C ASN A 294 11.04 -6.16 10.98
N THR A 295 11.81 -6.79 10.09
CA THR A 295 13.12 -7.34 10.43
C THR A 295 14.08 -6.21 10.76
N LYS A 296 15.22 -6.56 11.38
CA LYS A 296 16.35 -5.65 11.54
C LYS A 296 16.61 -4.92 10.22
N ALA A 297 16.78 -3.61 10.32
CA ALA A 297 17.19 -2.68 9.29
C ALA A 297 18.24 -1.74 9.92
N ASN A 298 18.67 -0.74 9.19
CA ASN A 298 19.32 0.45 9.73
C ASN A 298 18.95 1.65 8.84
N ARG A 299 19.91 2.35 8.22
CA ARG A 299 19.64 3.49 7.35
C ARG A 299 19.32 3.04 5.93
N GLY A 300 18.42 3.76 5.27
CA GLY A 300 18.33 3.70 3.82
C GLY A 300 19.63 4.17 3.16
N ILE A 301 20.25 5.21 3.72
CA ILE A 301 21.58 5.70 3.36
C ILE A 301 22.39 6.02 4.62
N GLU A 302 23.59 5.47 4.73
CA GLU A 302 24.68 6.01 5.56
C GLU A 302 25.76 6.61 4.65
N ALA A 303 26.39 7.70 5.10
CA ALA A 303 27.20 8.53 4.23
C ALA A 303 28.34 9.24 4.95
N ASP A 304 29.56 8.84 4.61
CA ASP A 304 30.79 9.33 5.18
C ASP A 304 31.76 9.87 4.12
N ASN A 305 32.65 10.76 4.56
CA ASN A 305 33.89 11.04 3.86
C ASN A 305 34.96 10.02 4.27
N GLN A 306 35.96 10.40 5.08
CA GLN A 306 36.91 9.44 5.64
C GLN A 306 36.77 9.43 7.16
N SER A 307 36.47 8.27 7.75
CA SER A 307 36.21 8.13 9.20
C SER A 307 37.34 8.64 10.12
N GLY A 308 38.60 8.62 9.66
CA GLY A 308 39.74 9.16 10.39
C GLY A 308 40.08 10.64 10.12
N ASN A 309 39.51 11.24 9.08
CA ASN A 309 39.74 12.63 8.69
C ASN A 309 38.59 13.14 7.82
N PHE A 310 37.61 13.78 8.45
CA PHE A 310 36.37 14.23 7.79
C PHE A 310 36.59 15.24 6.66
N THR A 311 37.78 15.84 6.55
CA THR A 311 38.14 16.82 5.51
C THR A 311 39.07 16.26 4.42
N ALA A 312 39.33 14.95 4.42
CA ALA A 312 40.22 14.31 3.45
C ALA A 312 39.75 14.52 2.01
N ALA A 313 40.68 14.85 1.12
CA ALA A 313 40.40 15.06 -0.30
C ALA A 313 40.77 13.82 -1.14
N PRO A 314 39.98 13.46 -2.17
CA PRO A 314 38.70 14.06 -2.53
C PRO A 314 37.61 13.82 -1.47
N ILE A 315 36.71 14.78 -1.30
CA ILE A 315 35.54 14.66 -0.42
C ILE A 315 34.53 13.70 -1.08
N SER A 316 33.95 12.77 -0.32
CA SER A 316 32.78 12.00 -0.76
C SER A 316 31.66 12.96 -1.13
N LYS A 317 31.32 13.02 -2.41
CA LYS A 317 30.32 13.96 -2.96
C LYS A 317 29.63 13.34 -4.18
N PRO A 318 28.82 12.30 -3.99
CA PRO A 318 28.08 11.70 -5.08
C PRO A 318 26.93 12.60 -5.55
N LYS A 319 26.44 12.33 -6.78
CA LYS A 319 25.21 12.92 -7.31
C LYS A 319 24.15 11.85 -7.47
N ILE A 320 23.06 11.94 -6.72
CA ILE A 320 22.00 10.92 -6.72
C ILE A 320 20.69 11.56 -7.15
N SER A 321 19.98 10.93 -8.09
CA SER A 321 18.65 11.37 -8.50
C SER A 321 17.63 10.25 -8.60
N ASN A 322 16.35 10.56 -8.38
CA ASN A 322 15.24 9.61 -8.54
C ASN A 322 15.39 8.40 -7.62
N LEU A 323 15.38 8.66 -6.31
CA LEU A 323 15.54 7.67 -5.27
C LEU A 323 14.30 7.62 -4.39
N THR A 324 13.81 6.43 -4.06
CA THR A 324 12.70 6.21 -3.14
C THR A 324 13.17 5.29 -2.03
N ILE A 325 13.13 5.75 -0.77
CA ILE A 325 13.36 4.95 0.44
C ILE A 325 12.02 4.70 1.12
N ILE A 326 11.77 3.45 1.48
CA ILE A 326 10.61 3.01 2.26
C ILE A 326 11.10 2.25 3.49
N GLY A 327 10.92 2.86 4.67
CA GLY A 327 11.26 2.26 5.97
C GLY A 327 10.26 1.19 6.42
N ASN A 328 10.54 0.57 7.56
CA ASN A 328 9.65 -0.37 8.26
C ASN A 328 9.50 0.03 9.75
N ASN A 329 8.80 -0.78 10.55
CA ASN A 329 8.58 -0.50 11.99
C ASN A 329 9.65 -1.13 12.91
N PHE A 330 10.86 -1.42 12.42
CA PHE A 330 11.93 -1.91 13.29
C PHE A 330 12.45 -0.77 14.19
N ASP A 331 12.34 -0.99 15.50
CA ASP A 331 12.61 -0.04 16.59
C ASP A 331 13.45 -0.80 17.66
N GLY A 332 14.78 -0.75 17.49
CA GLY A 332 15.84 -1.42 18.25
C GLY A 332 17.02 -0.48 18.62
N ASP A 333 18.25 -0.99 18.62
CA ASP A 333 19.45 -0.14 18.83
C ASP A 333 19.92 0.51 17.50
N GLU A 334 19.38 0.02 16.37
CA GLU A 334 19.66 0.41 14.98
C GLU A 334 18.31 0.47 14.25
N ASP A 335 17.56 1.53 14.52
CA ASP A 335 16.19 1.68 14.01
C ASP A 335 16.17 1.76 12.49
N SER A 336 15.04 1.39 11.89
CA SER A 336 14.80 1.69 10.49
C SER A 336 14.75 3.20 10.29
N GLU A 337 15.67 3.74 9.50
CA GLU A 337 15.79 5.17 9.23
C GLU A 337 15.99 5.49 7.75
N GLY A 338 15.87 6.76 7.40
CA GLY A 338 15.96 7.25 6.04
C GLY A 338 17.40 7.51 5.60
N ILE A 339 17.82 8.78 5.64
CA ILE A 339 19.13 9.22 5.16
C ILE A 339 19.92 9.83 6.30
N LEU A 340 21.12 9.31 6.54
CA LEU A 340 22.09 9.84 7.49
C LEU A 340 23.33 10.35 6.75
N LEU A 341 23.53 11.67 6.72
CA LEU A 341 24.77 12.29 6.25
C LEU A 341 25.71 12.56 7.43
N ARG A 342 26.60 11.60 7.68
CA ARG A 342 27.33 11.50 8.94
C ARG A 342 28.66 12.26 8.90
N ALA A 343 29.75 11.67 8.43
CA ALA A 343 31.10 12.15 8.74
C ALA A 343 31.79 12.95 7.61
N GLY A 344 31.53 14.25 7.53
CA GLY A 344 32.22 15.16 6.61
C GLY A 344 31.94 14.93 5.12
N THR A 345 30.88 14.16 4.81
CA THR A 345 30.43 13.95 3.44
C THR A 345 29.74 15.21 2.88
N SER A 346 29.70 15.32 1.56
CA SER A 346 28.78 16.19 0.84
C SER A 346 27.94 15.33 -0.12
N ALA A 347 26.95 15.90 -0.79
CA ALA A 347 26.15 15.21 -1.82
C ALA A 347 25.39 16.22 -2.70
N GLU A 348 24.98 15.78 -3.89
CA GLU A 348 23.94 16.44 -4.67
C GLU A 348 22.74 15.48 -4.82
N LEU A 349 21.67 15.70 -4.03
CA LEU A 349 20.47 14.87 -3.97
C LEU A 349 19.29 15.57 -4.66
N TYR A 350 18.68 14.91 -5.64
CA TYR A 350 17.58 15.44 -6.44
C TYR A 350 16.44 14.41 -6.58
N ASN A 351 15.18 14.83 -6.51
CA ASN A 351 14.05 13.92 -6.80
C ASN A 351 14.02 12.73 -5.84
N ILE A 352 14.13 12.96 -4.54
CA ILE A 352 14.15 11.90 -3.53
C ILE A 352 12.81 11.81 -2.80
N ILE A 353 12.36 10.60 -2.50
CA ILE A 353 11.26 10.34 -1.56
C ILE A 353 11.83 9.51 -0.43
N VAL A 354 11.60 9.93 0.81
CA VAL A 354 11.82 9.10 2.00
C VAL A 354 10.49 8.99 2.72
N THR A 355 10.00 7.77 2.90
CA THR A 355 8.74 7.50 3.58
C THR A 355 8.84 6.27 4.47
N GLY A 356 7.98 6.15 5.47
CA GLY A 356 7.86 4.95 6.27
C GLY A 356 6.79 5.04 7.36
N PRO A 357 6.52 3.91 8.02
CA PRO A 357 5.46 3.81 9.01
C PRO A 357 5.80 4.54 10.32
N GLU A 358 4.83 4.61 11.23
CA GLU A 358 4.90 5.40 12.47
C GLU A 358 6.15 5.14 13.33
N LYS A 359 6.69 3.91 13.34
CA LYS A 359 7.86 3.56 14.16
C LYS A 359 9.19 3.63 13.41
N MET A 360 9.19 4.10 12.17
CA MET A 360 10.44 4.46 11.51
C MET A 360 11.06 5.62 12.30
N GLY A 361 12.37 5.56 12.52
CA GLY A 361 13.14 6.68 13.07
C GLY A 361 13.26 7.83 12.05
N GLU A 362 14.35 8.59 12.10
CA GLU A 362 14.45 9.80 11.31
C GLU A 362 14.50 9.57 9.79
N CYS A 363 13.68 10.30 9.03
CA CYS A 363 13.79 10.29 7.57
C CYS A 363 15.06 10.97 7.05
N PHE A 364 15.52 12.05 7.71
CA PHE A 364 16.72 12.76 7.28
C PHE A 364 17.50 13.35 8.46
N GLU A 365 18.79 13.03 8.51
CA GLU A 365 19.71 13.51 9.52
C GLU A 365 21.05 13.99 8.91
N ILE A 366 21.62 15.02 9.54
CA ILE A 366 23.02 15.40 9.41
C ILE A 366 23.66 15.34 10.79
N ASN A 367 24.82 14.69 10.96
CA ASN A 367 25.46 14.54 12.28
C ASN A 367 26.63 15.49 12.55
N THR A 368 27.55 15.68 11.59
CA THR A 368 28.81 16.38 11.87
C THR A 368 28.81 17.84 11.44
N THR A 369 29.66 18.64 12.10
CA THR A 369 29.82 20.06 11.79
C THR A 369 30.38 20.25 10.38
N GLU A 370 31.25 19.36 9.94
CA GLU A 370 31.84 19.35 8.60
C GLU A 370 30.77 19.16 7.51
N THR A 371 29.88 18.17 7.68
CA THR A 371 28.74 17.98 6.76
C THR A 371 27.81 19.20 6.76
N ALA A 372 27.50 19.75 7.95
CA ALA A 372 26.67 20.95 8.07
C ALA A 372 27.31 22.20 7.44
N ASN A 373 28.64 22.31 7.40
CA ASN A 373 29.32 23.40 6.72
C ASN A 373 29.06 23.37 5.20
N PHE A 374 29.01 22.18 4.59
CA PHE A 374 28.62 22.05 3.17
C PHE A 374 27.15 22.42 2.95
N ALA A 375 26.27 22.10 3.90
CA ALA A 375 24.88 22.53 3.87
C ALA A 375 24.75 24.06 3.89
N ASN A 376 25.54 24.73 4.74
CA ASN A 376 25.55 26.19 4.89
C ASN A 376 26.23 26.92 3.72
N SER A 377 27.24 26.31 3.08
CA SER A 377 27.91 26.89 1.91
C SER A 377 27.13 26.70 0.61
N GLY A 378 26.15 25.80 0.59
CA GLY A 378 25.44 25.37 -0.60
C GLY A 378 26.15 24.28 -1.41
N ASP A 379 27.23 23.70 -0.87
CA ASP A 379 27.94 22.59 -1.50
C ASP A 379 27.20 21.25 -1.35
N LEU A 380 26.41 21.08 -0.28
CA LEU A 380 25.42 20.01 -0.15
C LEU A 380 24.10 20.50 -0.75
N VAL A 381 23.53 19.73 -1.68
CA VAL A 381 22.26 20.05 -2.35
C VAL A 381 21.24 18.97 -2.03
N PHE A 382 20.03 19.35 -1.63
CA PHE A 382 18.90 18.44 -1.48
C PHE A 382 17.61 19.15 -1.93
N ARG A 383 17.09 18.85 -3.11
CA ARG A 383 15.95 19.62 -3.69
C ARG A 383 14.95 18.78 -4.46
N ASN A 384 13.77 19.35 -4.71
CA ASN A 384 12.66 18.69 -5.41
C ASN A 384 12.37 17.30 -4.80
N SER A 385 12.21 17.23 -3.49
CA SER A 385 12.15 15.98 -2.74
C SER A 385 11.05 15.99 -1.68
N ILE A 386 10.60 14.80 -1.27
CA ILE A 386 9.49 14.61 -0.32
C ILE A 386 9.99 13.82 0.89
N ILE A 387 9.73 14.34 2.10
CA ILE A 387 9.95 13.64 3.37
C ILE A 387 8.58 13.35 3.99
N ASP A 388 8.31 12.07 4.25
CA ASP A 388 6.99 11.54 4.61
C ASP A 388 7.08 10.44 5.68
N CYS A 389 7.39 10.82 6.92
CA CYS A 389 7.36 9.91 8.07
C CYS A 389 7.05 10.67 9.36
N ALA A 390 6.79 9.91 10.44
CA ALA A 390 6.44 10.44 11.75
C ALA A 390 7.58 11.28 12.37
N GLU A 391 8.83 10.85 12.21
CA GLU A 391 10.03 11.58 12.66
C GLU A 391 10.82 12.12 11.45
N PRO A 392 10.42 13.27 10.87
CA PRO A 392 10.97 13.66 9.58
C PRO A 392 12.44 14.11 9.62
N PHE A 393 12.95 14.58 10.76
CA PHE A 393 14.31 15.15 10.86
C PHE A 393 14.95 15.05 12.25
N ALA A 394 16.26 14.78 12.28
CA ALA A 394 17.11 15.01 13.45
C ALA A 394 18.00 16.26 13.29
N ASN A 395 18.28 16.93 14.41
CA ASN A 395 19.06 18.18 14.45
C ASN A 395 20.41 17.96 15.11
N ILE A 396 21.45 18.65 14.64
CA ILE A 396 22.73 18.70 15.34
C ILE A 396 22.57 19.53 16.61
N ARG A 397 23.07 19.00 17.72
CA ARG A 397 23.07 19.68 19.02
C ARG A 397 24.48 19.76 19.59
N ASP A 398 24.75 20.85 20.31
CA ASP A 398 25.96 20.94 21.13
C ASP A 398 25.84 20.12 22.42
N SER A 399 26.92 20.07 23.20
CA SER A 399 26.96 19.35 24.48
C SER A 399 25.99 19.91 25.55
N ALA A 400 25.48 21.12 25.37
CA ALA A 400 24.47 21.73 26.23
C ALA A 400 23.04 21.48 25.74
N GLY A 401 22.87 20.74 24.62
CA GLY A 401 21.59 20.41 24.01
C GLY A 401 21.03 21.48 23.08
N ASN A 402 21.77 22.57 22.82
CA ASN A 402 21.32 23.63 21.92
C ASN A 402 21.43 23.16 20.48
N VAL A 403 20.40 23.44 19.67
CA VAL A 403 20.43 23.17 18.23
C VAL A 403 21.45 24.07 17.56
N THR A 404 22.46 23.48 16.93
CA THR A 404 23.51 24.17 16.16
C THR A 404 23.26 24.12 14.66
N PHE A 405 22.48 23.14 14.20
CA PHE A 405 21.99 23.04 12.82
C PHE A 405 20.58 22.45 12.82
N ASN A 406 19.64 23.14 12.16
CA ASN A 406 18.25 22.68 12.04
C ASN A 406 18.03 22.06 10.65
N ALA A 407 17.94 20.74 10.57
CA ALA A 407 17.84 20.02 9.31
C ALA A 407 16.52 20.30 8.58
N ARG A 408 15.40 20.38 9.33
CA ARG A 408 14.08 20.71 8.76
C ARG A 408 14.07 22.08 8.09
N THR A 409 14.53 23.11 8.82
CA THR A 409 14.60 24.48 8.29
C THR A 409 15.50 24.56 7.07
N TRP A 410 16.64 23.86 7.08
CA TRP A 410 17.53 23.83 5.93
C TRP A 410 16.88 23.14 4.72
N PHE A 411 16.22 22.00 4.92
CA PHE A 411 15.57 21.22 3.87
C PHE A 411 14.40 21.98 3.23
N GLU A 412 13.50 22.56 4.02
CA GLU A 412 12.34 23.34 3.52
C GLU A 412 12.76 24.64 2.83
N ALA A 413 13.94 25.17 3.14
CA ALA A 413 14.50 26.33 2.43
C ALA A 413 15.04 25.98 1.03
N GLN A 414 15.24 24.70 0.71
CA GLN A 414 15.68 24.28 -0.62
C GLN A 414 14.50 24.27 -1.61
N PRO A 415 14.76 24.48 -2.92
CA PRO A 415 13.68 24.59 -3.90
C PRO A 415 12.80 23.34 -4.02
N ASN A 416 11.48 23.53 -3.96
CA ASN A 416 10.44 22.51 -4.20
C ASN A 416 10.54 21.25 -3.33
N ASN A 417 11.08 21.39 -2.12
CA ASN A 417 11.00 20.34 -1.12
C ASN A 417 9.64 20.38 -0.41
N LEU A 418 9.15 19.21 -0.04
CA LEU A 418 7.87 19.01 0.65
C LEU A 418 8.09 18.10 1.87
N VAL A 419 7.44 18.46 2.99
CA VAL A 419 7.25 17.56 4.13
C VAL A 419 5.76 17.24 4.17
N GLY A 420 5.40 15.98 3.92
CA GLY A 420 4.00 15.53 3.81
C GLY A 420 3.84 14.30 2.93
N ASP A 421 2.64 13.74 2.91
CA ASP A 421 2.31 12.47 2.26
C ASP A 421 2.77 12.42 0.79
N ALA A 422 3.64 11.45 0.49
CA ALA A 422 4.12 11.22 -0.87
C ALA A 422 3.06 10.55 -1.77
N LEU A 423 1.96 10.04 -1.19
CA LEU A 423 0.86 9.31 -1.82
C LEU A 423 1.39 8.16 -2.70
N LEU A 424 2.13 7.23 -2.10
CA LEU A 424 2.64 6.06 -2.79
C LEU A 424 1.65 4.88 -2.69
N GLY A 425 1.35 4.25 -3.83
CA GLY A 425 0.81 2.90 -3.89
C GLY A 425 1.93 1.88 -3.82
N GLY A 426 2.23 1.38 -2.62
CA GLY A 426 3.44 0.61 -2.37
C GLY A 426 4.69 1.49 -2.57
N TYR A 427 5.45 1.25 -3.64
CA TYR A 427 6.64 2.06 -3.97
C TYR A 427 6.46 2.96 -5.21
N ILE A 428 5.26 3.00 -5.79
CA ILE A 428 4.96 3.77 -7.00
C ILE A 428 4.05 4.96 -6.63
N PRO A 429 4.33 6.20 -7.09
CA PRO A 429 3.43 7.33 -6.87
C PRO A 429 2.02 7.07 -7.42
N ALA A 430 1.01 7.32 -6.60
CA ALA A 430 -0.39 7.31 -7.02
C ALA A 430 -0.70 8.47 -7.99
N PRO A 431 -1.78 8.43 -8.78
CA PRO A 431 -2.05 9.41 -9.82
C PRO A 431 -2.19 10.88 -9.39
N ASN A 432 -2.52 11.13 -8.13
CA ASN A 432 -2.63 12.45 -7.51
C ASN A 432 -1.43 12.80 -6.61
N SER A 433 -0.37 11.99 -6.65
CA SER A 433 0.81 12.20 -5.83
C SER A 433 1.50 13.53 -6.15
N PRO A 434 1.96 14.29 -5.14
CA PRO A 434 2.77 15.49 -5.34
C PRO A 434 4.12 15.19 -6.02
N ALA A 435 4.54 13.92 -6.09
CA ALA A 435 5.74 13.49 -6.79
C ALA A 435 5.62 13.60 -8.32
N LEU A 436 4.40 13.58 -8.87
CA LEU A 436 4.18 13.59 -10.32
C LEU A 436 4.22 15.01 -10.88
N GLY A 437 5.02 15.22 -11.95
CA GLY A 437 5.14 16.51 -12.64
C GLY A 437 6.05 17.53 -11.95
N ASN A 438 6.54 17.26 -10.74
CA ASN A 438 7.34 18.18 -9.91
C ASN A 438 8.83 17.82 -9.82
N GLY A 439 9.31 16.86 -10.61
CA GLY A 439 10.73 16.47 -10.63
C GLY A 439 11.64 17.53 -11.26
N TYR A 440 12.84 17.70 -10.70
CA TYR A 440 13.91 18.50 -11.25
C TYR A 440 14.59 17.77 -12.42
N ASN A 441 14.76 18.47 -13.53
CA ASN A 441 15.44 17.93 -14.69
C ASN A 441 16.97 17.97 -14.50
N VAL A 442 17.53 16.94 -13.87
CA VAL A 442 18.98 16.84 -13.59
C VAL A 442 19.79 16.71 -14.88
N SER A 443 19.27 15.97 -15.87
CA SER A 443 19.89 15.76 -17.19
C SER A 443 20.29 17.08 -17.87
N ASN A 444 19.35 18.03 -17.91
CA ASN A 444 19.58 19.30 -18.61
C ASN A 444 20.29 20.37 -17.76
N ASN A 445 20.12 20.33 -16.43
CA ASN A 445 20.55 21.41 -15.55
C ASN A 445 21.81 21.10 -14.73
N VAL A 446 22.23 19.84 -14.66
CA VAL A 446 23.37 19.41 -13.83
C VAL A 446 24.38 18.60 -14.65
N ASP A 447 23.96 17.47 -15.23
CA ASP A 447 24.84 16.56 -15.96
C ASP A 447 24.02 15.69 -16.92
N GLY A 448 24.42 15.64 -18.20
CA GLY A 448 23.73 14.90 -19.25
C GLY A 448 23.78 13.37 -19.14
N TRP A 449 24.48 12.82 -18.14
CA TRP A 449 24.45 11.38 -17.82
C TRP A 449 23.11 10.90 -17.25
N PHE A 450 22.40 11.79 -16.54
CA PHE A 450 21.08 11.49 -16.00
C PHE A 450 20.03 11.43 -17.11
N ASP A 451 19.02 10.60 -16.93
CA ASP A 451 17.81 10.56 -17.75
C ASP A 451 16.97 11.81 -17.52
N ASN A 452 16.33 12.27 -18.59
CA ASN A 452 15.40 13.40 -18.55
C ASN A 452 14.05 12.94 -17.98
N VAL A 453 13.77 13.34 -16.75
CA VAL A 453 12.51 13.04 -16.03
C VAL A 453 11.88 14.30 -15.44
N ASN A 454 10.59 14.19 -15.09
CA ASN A 454 9.81 15.26 -14.47
C ASN A 454 9.05 14.79 -13.21
N TYR A 455 9.49 13.73 -12.55
CA TYR A 455 8.88 13.19 -11.33
C TYR A 455 9.91 13.08 -10.19
N ILE A 456 9.42 13.10 -8.95
CA ILE A 456 10.17 12.89 -7.71
C ILE A 456 10.14 11.39 -7.38
N GLY A 457 11.23 10.84 -6.83
CA GLY A 457 11.36 9.42 -6.52
C GLY A 457 11.77 8.57 -7.73
N ALA A 458 11.81 7.26 -7.53
CA ALA A 458 12.30 6.29 -8.49
C ALA A 458 11.31 5.92 -9.62
N PHE A 459 10.05 6.35 -9.54
CA PHE A 459 8.98 5.92 -10.43
C PHE A 459 8.13 7.08 -10.93
N ASN A 460 7.67 6.98 -12.19
CA ASN A 460 6.86 7.98 -12.88
C ASN A 460 5.33 7.82 -12.66
N GLY A 461 4.93 6.96 -11.72
CA GLY A 461 3.52 6.60 -11.45
C GLY A 461 2.87 5.65 -12.47
N THR A 462 3.55 5.31 -13.58
CA THR A 462 2.96 4.55 -14.69
C THR A 462 3.84 3.44 -15.28
N THR A 463 5.07 3.27 -14.80
CA THR A 463 5.98 2.23 -15.30
C THR A 463 6.79 1.70 -14.14
N ASP A 464 6.69 0.40 -13.94
CA ASP A 464 7.49 -0.33 -12.96
C ASP A 464 8.64 -1.05 -13.68
N TRP A 465 9.83 -0.45 -13.60
CA TRP A 465 11.05 -0.98 -14.22
C TRP A 465 11.67 -2.14 -13.42
N THR A 466 11.13 -2.49 -12.24
CA THR A 466 11.61 -3.62 -11.42
C THR A 466 10.98 -4.94 -11.85
N LYS A 467 9.85 -4.90 -12.56
CA LYS A 467 9.08 -6.09 -12.94
C LYS A 467 9.88 -7.06 -13.82
N GLY A 468 9.76 -8.34 -13.51
CA GLY A 468 10.30 -9.46 -14.30
C GLY A 468 11.71 -9.89 -13.93
N TRP A 469 12.51 -9.04 -13.30
CA TRP A 469 13.91 -9.32 -13.01
C TRP A 469 14.31 -9.18 -11.55
N THR A 470 13.47 -8.61 -10.68
CA THR A 470 13.71 -8.57 -9.23
C THR A 470 13.03 -9.73 -8.50
N THR A 471 13.44 -9.97 -7.26
CA THR A 471 12.79 -10.87 -6.30
C THR A 471 12.11 -10.11 -5.17
N SER A 472 11.07 -10.70 -4.59
CA SER A 472 10.44 -10.27 -3.32
C SER A 472 9.82 -8.85 -3.30
N LEU A 473 9.66 -8.20 -4.46
CA LEU A 473 9.01 -6.88 -4.59
C LEU A 473 7.56 -6.93 -5.06
N HIS A 474 7.22 -7.94 -5.85
CA HIS A 474 5.90 -8.11 -6.46
C HIS A 474 5.19 -9.23 -5.74
N GLN A 475 4.06 -8.95 -5.08
CA GLN A 475 3.32 -10.01 -4.40
C GLN A 475 2.76 -11.02 -5.41
N ALA A 476 2.89 -12.30 -5.08
CA ALA A 476 2.26 -13.39 -5.81
C ALA A 476 0.94 -13.76 -5.12
N ASP A 477 -0.07 -12.90 -5.22
CA ASP A 477 -1.36 -13.14 -4.58
C ASP A 477 -2.05 -14.32 -5.28
N GLY A 478 -2.31 -15.40 -4.53
CA GLY A 478 -2.82 -16.68 -5.02
C GLY A 478 -4.23 -16.68 -5.63
N VAL A 479 -4.76 -15.52 -6.04
CA VAL A 479 -6.02 -15.37 -6.79
C VAL A 479 -5.85 -14.28 -7.86
N ASN A 480 -4.81 -14.35 -8.68
CA ASN A 480 -4.57 -13.32 -9.69
C ASN A 480 -5.32 -13.60 -10.99
N LEU A 481 -6.21 -12.67 -11.36
CA LEU A 481 -6.56 -12.49 -12.76
C LEU A 481 -5.26 -12.16 -13.52
N THR A 482 -4.99 -12.89 -14.59
CA THR A 482 -3.79 -12.66 -15.41
C THR A 482 -3.97 -11.54 -16.43
N SER A 483 -5.20 -11.07 -16.61
CA SER A 483 -5.56 -9.98 -17.52
C SER A 483 -6.87 -9.35 -17.07
N CYS A 484 -7.06 -8.07 -17.37
CA CYS A 484 -8.28 -7.37 -17.02
C CYS A 484 -9.51 -7.96 -17.70
N PRO A 485 -10.66 -8.06 -17.01
CA PRO A 485 -11.90 -8.55 -17.61
C PRO A 485 -12.32 -7.70 -18.82
N ALA A 486 -13.02 -8.32 -19.76
CA ALA A 486 -13.59 -7.62 -20.91
C ALA A 486 -14.47 -6.44 -20.46
N GLY A 487 -14.31 -5.29 -21.11
CA GLY A 487 -14.98 -4.04 -20.72
C GLY A 487 -14.18 -3.18 -19.74
N THR A 488 -12.98 -3.63 -19.33
CA THR A 488 -12.03 -2.85 -18.53
C THR A 488 -10.67 -2.79 -19.23
N THR A 489 -9.81 -1.85 -18.83
CA THR A 489 -8.45 -1.68 -19.40
C THR A 489 -7.40 -1.79 -18.29
N GLU A 490 -6.35 -2.57 -18.51
CA GLU A 490 -5.23 -2.65 -17.56
C GLU A 490 -4.54 -1.30 -17.41
N VAL A 491 -4.35 -0.89 -16.17
CA VAL A 491 -3.56 0.27 -15.78
C VAL A 491 -2.53 -0.14 -14.75
N VAL A 492 -1.63 0.77 -14.42
CA VAL A 492 -0.54 0.48 -13.50
C VAL A 492 -1.10 0.16 -12.12
N SER A 493 -0.62 -0.96 -11.60
CA SER A 493 -0.92 -1.45 -10.26
C SER A 493 -0.44 -0.45 -9.21
N LEU A 494 -1.30 -0.15 -8.24
CA LEU A 494 -0.95 0.61 -7.02
C LEU A 494 -0.77 -0.28 -5.79
N THR A 495 -1.26 -1.52 -5.83
CA THR A 495 -1.34 -2.41 -4.64
C THR A 495 -0.52 -3.69 -4.80
N GLY A 496 0.12 -3.87 -5.95
CA GLY A 496 0.73 -5.13 -6.38
C GLY A 496 -0.28 -6.05 -7.08
N ARG A 497 -1.57 -5.74 -7.04
CA ARG A 497 -2.64 -6.47 -7.74
C ARG A 497 -2.90 -5.86 -9.12
N LEU A 498 -3.50 -6.65 -10.00
CA LEU A 498 -3.93 -6.17 -11.30
C LEU A 498 -4.93 -5.00 -11.13
N ASN A 499 -4.66 -3.85 -11.74
CA ASN A 499 -5.58 -2.71 -11.73
C ASN A 499 -6.32 -2.59 -13.06
N CYS A 500 -7.65 -2.58 -13.01
CA CYS A 500 -8.52 -2.57 -14.19
C CYS A 500 -9.42 -1.33 -14.20
N GLN A 501 -9.15 -0.41 -15.12
CA GLN A 501 -9.87 0.87 -15.24
C GLN A 501 -11.21 0.71 -15.97
N LEU A 502 -12.23 1.37 -15.43
CA LEU A 502 -13.51 1.69 -16.07
C LEU A 502 -13.56 3.19 -16.39
N THR A 503 -14.12 3.56 -17.54
CA THR A 503 -14.27 4.97 -17.94
C THR A 503 -15.41 5.17 -18.91
N GLY A 504 -16.06 6.34 -18.86
CA GLY A 504 -17.12 6.74 -19.78
C GLY A 504 -18.38 5.86 -19.71
N ASP A 505 -19.05 5.70 -20.86
CA ASP A 505 -20.30 4.96 -20.97
C ASP A 505 -20.05 3.48 -21.33
N ILE A 506 -20.41 2.59 -20.43
CA ILE A 506 -20.31 1.14 -20.59
C ILE A 506 -21.64 0.61 -21.13
N THR A 507 -21.67 0.37 -22.44
CA THR A 507 -22.89 0.00 -23.19
C THR A 507 -23.10 -1.52 -23.32
N THR A 508 -22.21 -2.33 -22.74
CA THR A 508 -22.29 -3.79 -22.72
C THR A 508 -22.14 -4.31 -21.31
N ASN A 509 -22.66 -5.51 -21.05
CA ASN A 509 -22.49 -6.15 -19.74
C ASN A 509 -21.00 -6.32 -19.40
N VAL A 510 -20.66 -6.01 -18.15
CA VAL A 510 -19.31 -6.11 -17.61
C VAL A 510 -19.36 -6.86 -16.28
N THR A 511 -18.37 -7.73 -16.05
CA THR A 511 -18.22 -8.46 -14.79
C THR A 511 -16.87 -8.10 -14.17
N LEU A 512 -16.91 -7.53 -12.98
CA LEU A 512 -15.74 -7.29 -12.15
C LEU A 512 -15.52 -8.52 -11.27
N ALA A 513 -14.49 -9.29 -11.60
CA ALA A 513 -14.10 -10.49 -10.88
C ALA A 513 -13.10 -10.18 -9.76
N ALA A 514 -13.15 -10.98 -8.69
CA ALA A 514 -12.15 -10.90 -7.63
C ALA A 514 -10.73 -11.19 -8.18
N GLY A 515 -9.70 -10.65 -7.53
CA GLY A 515 -8.31 -10.79 -7.98
C GLY A 515 -7.74 -9.59 -8.73
N ALA A 516 -8.53 -8.53 -8.94
CA ALA A 516 -8.09 -7.23 -9.43
C ALA A 516 -8.70 -6.10 -8.58
N ASP A 517 -8.05 -4.95 -8.54
CA ASP A 517 -8.64 -3.70 -8.05
C ASP A 517 -9.17 -2.90 -9.25
N TYR A 518 -10.33 -2.27 -9.10
CA TYR A 518 -11.01 -1.60 -10.21
C TYR A 518 -11.02 -0.10 -10.02
N VAL A 519 -10.60 0.63 -11.05
CA VAL A 519 -10.37 2.07 -10.97
C VAL A 519 -11.41 2.82 -11.79
N LEU A 520 -12.12 3.78 -11.19
CA LEU A 520 -12.99 4.70 -11.90
C LEU A 520 -12.18 5.90 -12.42
N ASN A 521 -12.50 6.38 -13.62
CA ASN A 521 -11.90 7.57 -14.22
C ASN A 521 -12.96 8.41 -14.94
N GLY A 522 -13.25 9.56 -14.35
CA GLY A 522 -14.41 10.41 -14.59
C GLY A 522 -15.72 9.79 -14.07
N ARG A 523 -16.82 10.36 -14.54
CA ARG A 523 -18.16 9.76 -14.45
C ARG A 523 -18.23 8.47 -15.27
N VAL A 524 -18.35 7.32 -14.61
CA VAL A 524 -18.54 6.01 -15.26
C VAL A 524 -20.03 5.66 -15.27
N ARG A 525 -20.62 5.47 -16.45
CA ARG A 525 -22.06 5.15 -16.59
C ARG A 525 -22.27 3.74 -17.10
N ILE A 526 -23.08 2.95 -16.39
CA ILE A 526 -23.56 1.65 -16.85
C ILE A 526 -24.83 1.88 -17.66
N GLY A 527 -24.74 1.62 -18.96
CA GLY A 527 -25.75 1.94 -19.97
C GLY A 527 -25.93 3.43 -20.23
N VAL A 528 -26.92 3.74 -21.07
CA VAL A 528 -27.25 5.11 -21.51
C VAL A 528 -28.76 5.29 -21.45
N ASP A 529 -29.25 5.54 -20.23
CA ASP A 529 -30.68 5.72 -19.94
C ASP A 529 -31.52 4.59 -20.58
N ASN A 530 -32.78 4.85 -20.92
CA ASN A 530 -33.66 3.92 -21.62
C ASN A 530 -33.21 3.55 -23.06
N SER A 531 -32.13 4.12 -23.58
CA SER A 531 -31.68 3.86 -24.96
C SER A 531 -30.82 2.60 -25.07
N THR A 532 -29.94 2.37 -24.09
CA THR A 532 -28.98 1.26 -24.12
C THR A 532 -28.80 0.72 -22.70
N ALA A 533 -29.37 -0.45 -22.43
CA ALA A 533 -29.23 -1.11 -21.13
C ALA A 533 -27.93 -1.91 -21.05
N ALA A 534 -27.27 -1.88 -19.89
CA ALA A 534 -26.15 -2.76 -19.56
C ALA A 534 -26.27 -3.29 -18.12
N THR A 535 -25.54 -4.35 -17.80
CA THR A 535 -25.46 -4.90 -16.44
C THR A 535 -24.01 -4.91 -15.97
N LEU A 536 -23.76 -4.26 -14.84
CA LEU A 536 -22.51 -4.36 -14.08
C LEU A 536 -22.66 -5.48 -13.04
N THR A 537 -21.87 -6.54 -13.14
CA THR A 537 -21.82 -7.60 -12.13
C THR A 537 -20.55 -7.44 -11.31
N VAL A 538 -20.66 -7.41 -9.98
CA VAL A 538 -19.53 -7.24 -9.07
C VAL A 538 -19.46 -8.45 -8.14
N GLN A 539 -18.34 -9.18 -8.18
CA GLN A 539 -18.13 -10.36 -7.33
C GLN A 539 -17.80 -9.99 -5.88
N PRO A 540 -18.04 -10.89 -4.91
CA PRO A 540 -17.60 -10.69 -3.52
C PRO A 540 -16.12 -10.36 -3.40
N GLY A 541 -15.75 -9.47 -2.46
CA GLY A 541 -14.37 -9.08 -2.19
C GLY A 541 -13.74 -8.14 -3.23
N VAL A 542 -14.51 -7.68 -4.21
CA VAL A 542 -14.03 -6.70 -5.19
C VAL A 542 -13.93 -5.31 -4.55
N THR A 543 -12.80 -4.65 -4.80
CA THR A 543 -12.58 -3.23 -4.50
C THR A 543 -12.71 -2.40 -5.77
N ILE A 544 -13.57 -1.38 -5.73
CA ILE A 544 -13.71 -0.33 -6.75
C ILE A 544 -13.27 0.98 -6.11
N TYR A 545 -12.49 1.81 -6.78
CA TYR A 545 -12.10 3.09 -6.22
C TYR A 545 -12.04 4.24 -7.24
N GLY A 546 -12.33 5.46 -6.77
CA GLY A 546 -12.13 6.69 -7.52
C GLY A 546 -10.65 7.06 -7.59
N LYS A 547 -10.14 7.38 -8.78
CA LYS A 547 -8.76 7.84 -9.00
C LYS A 547 -8.55 9.29 -8.49
N SER A 548 -9.63 10.05 -8.37
CA SER A 548 -9.72 11.45 -7.98
C SER A 548 -11.11 11.75 -7.42
N GLY A 549 -11.27 12.93 -6.80
CA GLY A 549 -12.55 13.39 -6.26
C GLY A 549 -13.70 13.34 -7.27
N ALA A 550 -13.45 13.75 -8.52
CA ALA A 550 -14.49 13.84 -9.56
C ALA A 550 -14.97 12.49 -10.13
N ASP A 551 -14.47 11.36 -9.61
CA ASP A 551 -14.82 10.03 -10.12
C ASP A 551 -16.00 9.44 -9.35
N PHE A 552 -17.01 8.96 -10.07
CA PHE A 552 -18.22 8.34 -9.49
C PHE A 552 -18.86 7.35 -10.45
N LEU A 553 -19.67 6.45 -9.90
CA LEU A 553 -20.32 5.37 -10.64
C LEU A 553 -21.83 5.60 -10.73
N VAL A 554 -22.36 5.55 -11.95
CA VAL A 554 -23.80 5.73 -12.22
C VAL A 554 -24.36 4.48 -12.90
N VAL A 555 -25.46 3.95 -12.36
CA VAL A 555 -26.29 2.93 -13.02
C VAL A 555 -27.51 3.62 -13.60
N THR A 556 -27.55 3.75 -14.93
CA THR A 556 -28.61 4.51 -15.61
C THR A 556 -29.93 3.74 -15.68
N ARG A 557 -31.06 4.43 -15.90
CA ARG A 557 -32.38 3.78 -16.02
C ARG A 557 -32.37 2.65 -17.05
N GLY A 558 -32.96 1.53 -16.70
CA GLY A 558 -33.00 0.34 -17.56
C GLY A 558 -31.74 -0.52 -17.51
N SER A 559 -30.66 -0.02 -16.91
CA SER A 559 -29.44 -0.78 -16.60
C SER A 559 -29.49 -1.34 -15.18
N LYS A 560 -28.54 -2.22 -14.85
CA LYS A 560 -28.51 -2.91 -13.56
C LYS A 560 -27.10 -2.98 -12.97
N ILE A 561 -27.03 -2.97 -11.66
CA ILE A 561 -25.87 -3.44 -10.89
C ILE A 561 -26.25 -4.72 -10.13
N MET A 562 -25.39 -5.74 -10.19
CA MET A 562 -25.52 -6.99 -9.44
C MET A 562 -24.29 -7.10 -8.52
N ALA A 563 -24.35 -6.43 -7.38
CA ALA A 563 -23.28 -6.39 -6.37
C ALA A 563 -23.66 -7.30 -5.20
N GLU A 564 -23.16 -8.54 -5.23
CA GLU A 564 -23.56 -9.61 -4.31
C GLU A 564 -22.35 -10.03 -3.45
N GLY A 565 -21.94 -9.17 -2.53
CA GLY A 565 -20.90 -9.44 -1.54
C GLY A 565 -21.37 -10.41 -0.45
N THR A 566 -20.48 -10.66 0.51
CA THR A 566 -20.76 -11.47 1.71
C THR A 566 -20.18 -10.79 2.95
N ALA A 567 -20.64 -11.14 4.15
CA ALA A 567 -20.03 -10.61 5.37
C ALA A 567 -18.51 -10.86 5.45
N ALA A 568 -18.04 -12.03 4.98
CA ALA A 568 -16.62 -12.37 4.97
C ALA A 568 -15.82 -11.69 3.84
N ASN A 569 -16.50 -11.30 2.76
CA ASN A 569 -15.90 -10.67 1.58
C ASN A 569 -16.86 -9.60 1.06
N PRO A 570 -16.98 -8.45 1.76
CA PRO A 570 -17.82 -7.36 1.29
C PRO A 570 -17.26 -6.80 -0.02
N ILE A 571 -18.12 -6.16 -0.80
CA ILE A 571 -17.70 -5.32 -1.92
C ILE A 571 -17.38 -3.94 -1.33
N THR A 572 -16.21 -3.39 -1.66
CA THR A 572 -15.79 -2.07 -1.17
C THR A 572 -15.73 -1.09 -2.34
N MET A 573 -16.39 0.05 -2.20
CA MET A 573 -16.29 1.19 -3.11
C MET A 573 -15.70 2.38 -2.33
N THR A 574 -14.56 2.93 -2.76
CA THR A 574 -13.75 3.82 -1.91
C THR A 574 -12.86 4.80 -2.69
N SER A 575 -11.99 5.52 -2.00
CA SER A 575 -11.00 6.44 -2.59
C SER A 575 -9.66 5.76 -2.88
N VAL A 576 -8.83 6.39 -3.73
CA VAL A 576 -7.46 5.93 -3.96
C VAL A 576 -6.62 5.93 -2.68
N GLN A 577 -6.85 6.89 -1.78
CA GLN A 577 -6.12 7.01 -0.51
C GLN A 577 -6.34 5.80 0.38
N ASP A 578 -7.59 5.36 0.51
CA ASP A 578 -7.94 4.16 1.28
C ASP A 578 -7.32 2.88 0.69
N VAL A 579 -7.27 2.77 -0.64
CA VAL A 579 -6.66 1.61 -1.32
C VAL A 579 -5.15 1.53 -1.11
N ILE A 580 -4.45 2.67 -1.06
CA ILE A 580 -3.00 2.71 -0.88
C ILE A 580 -2.57 2.79 0.60
N GLY A 581 -3.52 2.89 1.54
CA GLY A 581 -3.24 3.01 2.97
C GLY A 581 -2.79 4.41 3.40
N SER A 582 -3.02 5.43 2.58
CA SER A 582 -2.82 6.85 2.94
C SER A 582 -3.95 7.34 3.87
N PRO A 583 -3.74 8.44 4.62
CA PRO A 583 -4.79 9.06 5.42
C PRO A 583 -6.05 9.35 4.61
N THR A 584 -7.20 8.92 5.14
CA THR A 584 -8.50 9.07 4.49
C THR A 584 -9.29 10.24 5.06
N ALA A 585 -10.19 10.77 4.25
CA ALA A 585 -11.12 11.85 4.61
C ALA A 585 -12.39 11.71 3.77
N ALA A 586 -13.48 12.33 4.20
CA ALA A 586 -14.68 12.47 3.38
C ALA A 586 -14.37 13.22 2.07
N GLY A 587 -15.09 12.91 1.00
CA GLY A 587 -15.05 13.69 -0.25
C GLY A 587 -13.87 13.37 -1.13
N GLN A 588 -13.31 12.17 -1.03
CA GLN A 588 -12.16 11.74 -1.84
C GLN A 588 -12.57 11.13 -3.19
N TRP A 589 -13.87 10.86 -3.39
CA TRP A 589 -14.51 10.48 -4.66
C TRP A 589 -16.03 10.76 -4.59
N GLY A 590 -16.78 10.61 -5.68
CA GLY A 590 -18.17 11.06 -5.77
C GLY A 590 -19.27 10.03 -5.42
N GLY A 591 -18.97 8.78 -5.08
CA GLY A 591 -19.99 7.83 -4.62
C GLY A 591 -20.75 7.06 -5.72
N LEU A 592 -21.89 6.46 -5.35
CA LEU A 592 -22.68 5.55 -6.18
C LEU A 592 -24.09 6.09 -6.45
N VAL A 593 -24.48 6.18 -7.72
CA VAL A 593 -25.80 6.68 -8.13
C VAL A 593 -26.60 5.60 -8.87
N LEU A 594 -27.83 5.32 -8.42
CA LEU A 594 -28.78 4.42 -9.08
C LEU A 594 -29.98 5.21 -9.59
N LEU A 595 -30.19 5.16 -10.91
CA LEU A 595 -31.30 5.82 -11.58
C LEU A 595 -32.34 4.77 -12.03
N GLY A 596 -33.58 4.90 -11.57
CA GLY A 596 -34.66 3.97 -11.89
C GLY A 596 -35.85 4.62 -12.60
N LYS A 597 -36.84 3.78 -12.93
CA LYS A 597 -38.08 4.14 -13.66
C LYS A 597 -39.30 4.22 -12.76
N ALA A 598 -39.12 4.24 -11.44
CA ALA A 598 -40.21 4.38 -10.49
C ALA A 598 -40.70 5.84 -10.39
N PRO A 599 -41.93 6.07 -9.90
CA PRO A 599 -42.50 7.40 -9.85
C PRO A 599 -41.74 8.37 -8.95
N THR A 600 -41.71 9.64 -9.35
CA THR A 600 -41.27 10.78 -8.54
C THR A 600 -42.31 11.89 -8.69
N ASN A 601 -42.52 12.70 -7.65
CA ASN A 601 -43.50 13.79 -7.67
C ASN A 601 -42.97 15.10 -8.29
N THR A 602 -41.70 15.14 -8.70
CA THR A 602 -41.10 16.24 -9.48
C THR A 602 -41.50 16.22 -10.96
N CYS A 603 -42.19 15.15 -11.37
CA CYS A 603 -42.40 14.82 -12.76
C CYS A 603 -43.88 14.93 -13.16
N PRO A 604 -44.27 15.92 -14.00
CA PRO A 604 -45.68 16.13 -14.34
C PRO A 604 -46.27 15.05 -15.25
N ASN A 605 -45.43 14.28 -15.96
CA ASN A 605 -45.86 13.16 -16.81
C ASN A 605 -44.92 11.97 -16.66
N LEU A 606 -45.32 10.99 -15.84
CA LEU A 606 -44.54 9.78 -15.58
C LEU A 606 -44.19 8.98 -16.84
N ASN A 607 -45.00 9.02 -17.91
CA ASN A 607 -44.70 8.28 -19.16
C ASN A 607 -43.55 8.89 -19.97
N ASN A 608 -43.19 10.15 -19.71
CA ASN A 608 -42.09 10.85 -20.36
C ASN A 608 -41.22 11.54 -19.32
N CYS A 609 -40.99 10.85 -18.21
CA CYS A 609 -40.23 11.40 -17.10
C CYS A 609 -38.74 11.47 -17.41
N ALA A 610 -38.08 12.52 -16.97
CA ALA A 610 -36.63 12.71 -17.13
C ALA A 610 -36.13 13.77 -16.14
N THR A 611 -36.48 13.63 -14.85
CA THR A 611 -35.93 14.50 -13.80
C THR A 611 -34.44 14.26 -13.72
N GLN A 612 -33.64 15.33 -13.71
CA GLN A 612 -32.18 15.21 -13.66
C GLN A 612 -31.74 14.95 -12.22
N ALA A 613 -30.99 13.87 -12.00
CA ALA A 613 -30.32 13.64 -10.72
C ALA A 613 -29.10 14.56 -10.58
N GLU A 614 -28.70 14.78 -9.33
CA GLU A 614 -27.53 15.55 -8.93
C GLU A 614 -26.22 15.03 -9.58
N GLY A 615 -25.22 15.89 -9.61
CA GLY A 615 -23.91 15.70 -10.23
C GLY A 615 -23.98 15.53 -11.75
N GLU A 616 -25.07 16.00 -12.36
CA GLU A 616 -25.45 15.65 -13.73
C GLU A 616 -25.41 14.12 -13.97
N ALA A 617 -25.72 13.29 -12.98
CA ALA A 617 -25.56 11.82 -13.09
C ALA A 617 -26.42 11.22 -14.22
N GLY A 618 -27.63 11.75 -14.40
CA GLY A 618 -28.51 11.44 -15.53
C GLY A 618 -29.99 11.55 -15.16
N PRO A 619 -30.89 11.29 -16.11
CA PRO A 619 -32.32 11.36 -15.86
C PRO A 619 -32.83 10.14 -15.07
N TYR A 620 -33.75 10.38 -14.14
CA TYR A 620 -34.48 9.36 -13.38
C TYR A 620 -36.01 9.54 -13.50
N GLY A 621 -36.74 8.58 -12.93
CA GLY A 621 -38.20 8.62 -12.83
C GLY A 621 -38.91 7.88 -13.97
N GLY A 622 -40.16 7.47 -13.72
CA GLY A 622 -41.01 6.80 -14.69
C GLY A 622 -42.30 6.26 -14.06
N PRO A 623 -43.13 5.50 -14.80
CA PRO A 623 -44.39 4.99 -14.27
C PRO A 623 -44.26 3.65 -13.53
N ASP A 624 -43.07 3.03 -13.50
CA ASP A 624 -42.89 1.63 -13.07
C ASP A 624 -42.36 1.53 -11.64
N ALA A 625 -43.27 1.52 -10.66
CA ALA A 625 -42.91 1.31 -9.26
C ALA A 625 -42.28 -0.07 -8.98
N ALA A 626 -42.41 -1.05 -9.88
CA ALA A 626 -41.80 -2.36 -9.75
C ALA A 626 -40.46 -2.48 -10.50
N ASP A 627 -39.94 -1.38 -11.04
CA ASP A 627 -38.64 -1.36 -11.74
C ASP A 627 -37.51 -1.91 -10.85
N SER A 628 -36.46 -2.41 -11.49
CA SER A 628 -35.32 -3.02 -10.81
C SER A 628 -34.01 -2.53 -11.40
N SER A 629 -33.27 -1.76 -10.61
CA SER A 629 -31.89 -1.34 -10.87
C SER A 629 -30.88 -2.42 -10.46
N GLY A 630 -31.35 -3.62 -10.06
CA GLY A 630 -30.53 -4.78 -9.73
C GLY A 630 -30.49 -5.12 -8.24
N SER A 631 -29.30 -5.39 -7.70
CA SER A 631 -29.10 -5.79 -6.31
C SER A 631 -27.81 -5.23 -5.69
N LEU A 632 -27.93 -4.80 -4.44
CA LEU A 632 -26.83 -4.45 -3.54
C LEU A 632 -26.93 -5.33 -2.29
N ASN A 633 -25.87 -6.12 -2.04
CA ASN A 633 -25.75 -6.95 -0.85
C ASN A 633 -24.30 -6.97 -0.33
N TYR A 634 -24.08 -6.61 0.94
CA TYR A 634 -22.74 -6.45 1.54
C TYR A 634 -21.84 -5.52 0.73
N VAL A 635 -22.34 -4.29 0.54
CA VAL A 635 -21.64 -3.22 -0.18
C VAL A 635 -21.26 -2.13 0.82
N VAL A 636 -19.99 -1.79 0.88
CA VAL A 636 -19.44 -0.74 1.76
C VAL A 636 -18.92 0.39 0.88
N VAL A 637 -19.57 1.54 0.95
CA VAL A 637 -19.14 2.80 0.33
C VAL A 637 -18.41 3.63 1.40
N LYS A 638 -17.18 4.06 1.13
CA LYS A 638 -16.37 4.85 2.09
C LYS A 638 -15.85 6.13 1.46
N HIS A 639 -15.71 7.20 2.24
CA HIS A 639 -14.95 8.40 1.86
C HIS A 639 -15.48 9.12 0.60
N ALA A 640 -16.78 8.98 0.32
CA ALA A 640 -17.44 9.58 -0.84
C ALA A 640 -17.90 11.03 -0.54
N GLY A 641 -18.62 11.64 -1.47
CA GLY A 641 -19.22 12.97 -1.34
C GLY A 641 -18.41 14.13 -1.87
N TYR A 642 -17.58 13.89 -2.88
CA TYR A 642 -16.93 14.99 -3.57
C TYR A 642 -17.93 15.90 -4.30
N GLU A 643 -17.72 17.22 -4.18
CA GLU A 643 -18.39 18.27 -4.94
C GLU A 643 -18.02 18.19 -6.43
N VAL A 644 -18.82 17.46 -7.22
CA VAL A 644 -18.54 17.23 -8.66
C VAL A 644 -18.91 18.42 -9.53
N LEU A 645 -19.78 19.31 -9.04
CA LEU A 645 -20.19 20.59 -9.62
C LEU A 645 -20.38 21.60 -8.46
N PRO A 646 -20.25 22.92 -8.70
CA PRO A 646 -20.42 23.91 -7.64
C PRO A 646 -21.75 23.74 -6.88
N ASP A 647 -21.66 23.67 -5.55
CA ASP A 647 -22.76 23.41 -4.61
C ASP A 647 -23.52 22.10 -4.91
N ASN A 648 -22.77 21.07 -5.32
CA ASN A 648 -23.31 19.76 -5.67
C ASN A 648 -22.32 18.63 -5.33
N GLU A 649 -22.16 18.43 -4.03
CA GLU A 649 -21.71 17.20 -3.42
C GLU A 649 -22.64 16.04 -3.82
N LEU A 650 -22.12 14.82 -3.77
CA LEU A 650 -22.89 13.62 -4.09
C LEU A 650 -23.08 12.79 -2.82
N ASN A 651 -24.22 12.11 -2.72
CA ASN A 651 -24.45 11.19 -1.62
C ASN A 651 -23.54 9.96 -1.70
N GLY A 652 -23.35 9.29 -0.57
CA GLY A 652 -22.65 8.01 -0.56
C GLY A 652 -23.33 7.00 -1.49
N ILE A 653 -24.66 6.84 -1.33
CA ILE A 653 -25.51 6.14 -2.29
C ILE A 653 -26.79 6.94 -2.58
N THR A 654 -26.95 7.35 -3.84
CA THR A 654 -28.17 7.98 -4.33
C THR A 654 -29.13 6.95 -4.94
N PHE A 655 -30.39 6.95 -4.48
CA PHE A 655 -31.49 6.15 -5.05
C PHE A 655 -32.53 7.06 -5.70
N ALA A 656 -32.33 7.43 -6.96
CA ALA A 656 -33.25 8.30 -7.67
C ALA A 656 -34.25 7.52 -8.53
N GLY A 657 -35.53 7.55 -8.16
CA GLY A 657 -36.62 6.84 -8.85
C GLY A 657 -36.43 5.32 -8.88
N VAL A 658 -35.75 4.73 -7.88
CA VAL A 658 -35.45 3.29 -7.85
C VAL A 658 -36.68 2.51 -7.42
N GLY A 659 -37.06 1.48 -8.19
CA GLY A 659 -38.26 0.70 -7.97
C GLY A 659 -38.11 -0.42 -6.93
N SER A 660 -39.26 -0.93 -6.49
CA SER A 660 -39.39 -2.00 -5.48
C SER A 660 -38.86 -3.37 -5.94
N GLY A 661 -38.58 -3.53 -7.24
CA GLY A 661 -37.91 -4.72 -7.77
C GLY A 661 -36.39 -4.73 -7.52
N THR A 662 -35.82 -3.63 -7.04
CA THR A 662 -34.40 -3.54 -6.66
C THR A 662 -34.18 -4.17 -5.28
N LYS A 663 -33.19 -5.05 -5.15
CA LYS A 663 -32.83 -5.65 -3.86
C LYS A 663 -31.77 -4.79 -3.17
N CYS A 664 -32.02 -4.40 -1.94
CA CYS A 664 -31.10 -3.60 -1.15
C CYS A 664 -30.99 -4.22 0.24
N SER A 665 -29.83 -4.81 0.55
CA SER A 665 -29.58 -5.34 1.88
C SER A 665 -28.13 -5.22 2.30
N ASN A 666 -27.83 -5.11 3.60
CA ASN A 666 -26.46 -5.09 4.13
C ASN A 666 -25.59 -4.07 3.39
N ILE A 667 -26.01 -2.80 3.40
CA ILE A 667 -25.22 -1.71 2.81
C ILE A 667 -24.62 -0.86 3.92
N GLN A 668 -23.45 -0.30 3.66
CA GLN A 668 -22.86 0.72 4.51
C GLN A 668 -22.43 1.93 3.71
N VAL A 669 -22.64 3.11 4.29
CA VAL A 669 -21.92 4.33 3.92
C VAL A 669 -21.12 4.83 5.12
N HIS A 670 -19.85 5.14 4.90
CA HIS A 670 -18.92 5.57 5.93
C HIS A 670 -18.15 6.82 5.52
N GLN A 671 -18.14 7.82 6.40
CA GLN A 671 -17.36 9.05 6.25
C GLN A 671 -17.63 9.76 4.90
N ASN A 672 -18.90 9.92 4.55
CA ASN A 672 -19.34 10.70 3.39
C ASN A 672 -19.39 12.20 3.73
N VAL A 673 -19.17 13.10 2.75
CA VAL A 673 -19.33 14.56 3.00
C VAL A 673 -20.79 14.92 3.17
N ASP A 674 -21.57 14.49 2.19
CA ASP A 674 -23.00 14.74 2.04
C ASP A 674 -23.80 13.61 2.70
N ASP A 675 -25.01 13.35 2.24
CA ASP A 675 -25.85 12.32 2.84
C ASP A 675 -25.27 10.90 2.74
N GLY A 676 -25.55 10.12 3.78
CA GLY A 676 -25.25 8.70 3.79
C GLY A 676 -25.96 7.99 2.64
N VAL A 677 -27.29 7.99 2.69
CA VAL A 677 -28.15 7.54 1.59
C VAL A 677 -29.26 8.55 1.37
N GLU A 678 -29.55 8.82 0.10
CA GLU A 678 -30.65 9.71 -0.26
C GLU A 678 -31.61 9.05 -1.25
N PHE A 679 -32.91 9.24 -1.01
CA PHE A 679 -33.99 8.72 -1.85
C PHE A 679 -34.76 9.84 -2.54
N PHE A 680 -34.55 10.02 -3.84
CA PHE A 680 -35.36 10.91 -4.68
C PHE A 680 -36.51 10.14 -5.33
N GLY A 681 -37.68 10.14 -4.69
CA GLY A 681 -38.84 9.39 -5.16
C GLY A 681 -38.59 7.88 -5.22
N GLY A 682 -39.45 7.16 -5.95
CA GLY A 682 -39.37 5.72 -6.11
C GLY A 682 -39.96 4.91 -4.95
N SER A 683 -39.61 3.64 -4.89
CA SER A 683 -40.22 2.68 -3.95
C SER A 683 -39.28 1.53 -3.55
N VAL A 684 -37.97 1.70 -3.72
CA VAL A 684 -36.96 0.74 -3.25
C VAL A 684 -37.07 0.56 -1.74
N SER A 685 -36.80 -0.66 -1.26
CA SER A 685 -36.81 -0.97 0.16
C SER A 685 -35.47 -1.59 0.56
N CYS A 686 -34.89 -1.14 1.67
CA CYS A 686 -33.56 -1.53 2.14
C CYS A 686 -33.61 -2.17 3.52
N LYS A 687 -32.86 -3.26 3.74
CA LYS A 687 -32.75 -3.91 5.06
C LYS A 687 -31.28 -3.97 5.50
N ASN A 688 -30.97 -3.78 6.77
CA ASN A 688 -29.60 -3.80 7.29
C ASN A 688 -28.74 -2.68 6.65
N VAL A 689 -28.94 -1.44 7.10
CA VAL A 689 -28.26 -0.24 6.61
C VAL A 689 -27.40 0.34 7.73
N VAL A 690 -26.11 0.53 7.48
CA VAL A 690 -25.16 1.12 8.43
C VAL A 690 -24.65 2.45 7.89
N LEU A 691 -24.72 3.50 8.70
CA LEU A 691 -24.39 4.86 8.30
C LEU A 691 -23.51 5.46 9.40
N THR A 692 -22.24 5.65 9.10
CA THR A 692 -21.24 6.07 10.08
C THR A 692 -20.50 7.31 9.62
N TRP A 693 -20.50 8.35 10.45
CA TRP A 693 -19.68 9.56 10.29
C TRP A 693 -19.96 10.34 9.00
N ASN A 694 -21.20 10.33 8.51
CA ASN A 694 -21.60 11.18 7.39
C ASN A 694 -21.64 12.65 7.84
N GLY A 695 -21.17 13.53 6.97
CA GLY A 695 -21.00 14.96 7.25
C GLY A 695 -22.30 15.75 7.19
N ASP A 696 -23.31 15.22 6.50
CA ASP A 696 -24.67 15.75 6.43
C ASP A 696 -25.70 14.74 6.97
N ASP A 697 -26.85 14.56 6.31
CA ASP A 697 -27.93 13.73 6.80
C ASP A 697 -27.64 12.23 6.58
N SER A 698 -27.91 11.38 7.56
CA SER A 698 -27.59 9.96 7.41
C SER A 698 -28.54 9.27 6.42
N VAL A 699 -29.84 9.54 6.57
CA VAL A 699 -30.89 9.11 5.63
C VAL A 699 -31.68 10.35 5.24
N ASP A 700 -31.62 10.72 3.97
CA ASP A 700 -32.52 11.71 3.40
C ASP A 700 -33.57 11.01 2.51
N TRP A 701 -34.81 11.51 2.53
CA TRP A 701 -35.71 11.28 1.42
C TRP A 701 -36.47 12.52 0.99
N ALA A 702 -36.73 12.56 -0.31
CA ALA A 702 -37.55 13.55 -0.96
C ALA A 702 -38.39 12.95 -2.10
N ASP A 703 -39.10 13.83 -2.79
CA ASP A 703 -39.71 13.62 -4.10
C ASP A 703 -40.66 12.43 -4.26
N GLY A 704 -41.34 12.05 -3.18
CA GLY A 704 -42.41 11.08 -3.19
C GLY A 704 -41.96 9.64 -2.93
N TRP A 705 -40.87 9.43 -2.19
CA TRP A 705 -40.39 8.08 -1.89
C TRP A 705 -41.38 7.29 -1.02
N ASN A 706 -41.71 6.08 -1.46
CA ASN A 706 -42.70 5.20 -0.81
C ASN A 706 -42.11 3.81 -0.48
N GLY A 707 -40.84 3.80 -0.07
CA GLY A 707 -40.10 2.58 0.29
C GLY A 707 -40.30 2.10 1.72
N LYS A 708 -39.49 1.10 2.10
CA LYS A 708 -39.44 0.53 3.45
C LYS A 708 -38.01 0.36 3.91
N MET A 709 -37.76 0.55 5.20
CA MET A 709 -36.45 0.23 5.80
C MET A 709 -36.59 -0.57 7.10
N GLN A 710 -35.71 -1.55 7.30
CA GLN A 710 -35.58 -2.24 8.58
C GLN A 710 -34.12 -2.45 8.97
N PHE A 711 -33.80 -2.28 10.27
CA PHE A 711 -32.45 -2.39 10.82
C PHE A 711 -31.53 -1.32 10.24
N VAL A 712 -31.69 -0.09 10.71
CA VAL A 712 -30.91 1.08 10.28
C VAL A 712 -30.08 1.59 11.46
N LEU A 713 -28.76 1.48 11.38
CA LEU A 713 -27.85 1.97 12.40
C LEU A 713 -27.16 3.24 11.90
N VAL A 714 -27.44 4.35 12.57
CA VAL A 714 -26.76 5.64 12.39
C VAL A 714 -25.86 5.90 13.59
N LYS A 715 -24.60 6.22 13.34
CA LYS A 715 -23.62 6.65 14.36
C LYS A 715 -22.84 7.84 13.82
N HIS A 716 -23.11 9.03 14.34
CA HIS A 716 -22.31 10.22 14.03
C HIS A 716 -20.90 10.06 14.61
N ASP A 717 -19.94 10.81 14.07
CA ASP A 717 -18.55 10.71 14.47
C ASP A 717 -18.38 11.08 15.96
N PRO A 718 -17.86 10.18 16.83
CA PRO A 718 -17.67 10.50 18.24
C PRO A 718 -16.66 11.63 18.50
N SER A 719 -15.83 12.02 17.51
CA SER A 719 -14.83 13.08 17.65
C SER A 719 -15.34 14.49 17.35
N ASN A 720 -16.66 14.73 17.41
CA ASN A 720 -17.26 16.04 17.13
C ASN A 720 -16.99 16.54 15.70
N ALA A 721 -16.86 15.63 14.73
CA ALA A 721 -16.81 16.01 13.32
C ALA A 721 -18.19 16.50 12.84
N LYS A 722 -18.21 17.23 11.71
CA LYS A 722 -19.46 17.68 11.07
C LYS A 722 -20.41 16.50 10.92
N ALA A 723 -21.67 16.72 11.27
CA ALA A 723 -22.80 15.82 11.06
C ALA A 723 -24.06 16.68 11.05
N ASN A 724 -25.15 16.17 10.50
CA ASN A 724 -26.46 16.80 10.58
C ASN A 724 -27.47 15.84 11.23
N ARG A 725 -28.56 15.47 10.57
CA ARG A 725 -29.62 14.63 11.14
C ARG A 725 -29.38 13.15 10.90
N GLY A 726 -29.89 12.33 11.81
CA GLY A 726 -30.08 10.91 11.52
C GLY A 726 -31.11 10.66 10.41
N ILE A 727 -32.13 11.54 10.30
CA ILE A 727 -33.10 11.60 9.20
C ILE A 727 -33.43 13.06 8.85
N GLU A 728 -33.30 13.43 7.57
CA GLU A 728 -34.06 14.52 6.96
C GLU A 728 -35.14 13.93 6.03
N ALA A 729 -36.32 14.54 6.04
CA ALA A 729 -37.50 13.94 5.43
C ALA A 729 -38.43 14.98 4.82
N ASP A 730 -38.45 15.00 3.50
CA ASP A 730 -39.22 15.90 2.67
C ASP A 730 -40.22 15.16 1.77
N ASN A 731 -41.29 15.86 1.36
CA ASN A 731 -42.11 15.39 0.24
C ASN A 731 -41.65 15.98 -1.10
N ASN A 732 -41.60 17.30 -1.20
CA ASN A 732 -41.13 18.02 -2.37
C ASN A 732 -40.79 19.45 -1.95
N ALA A 733 -39.68 20.00 -2.43
CA ALA A 733 -39.21 21.31 -1.98
C ALA A 733 -40.12 22.49 -2.37
N ASP A 734 -40.82 22.40 -3.50
CA ASP A 734 -41.63 23.50 -4.05
C ASP A 734 -43.14 23.35 -3.78
N ASN A 735 -43.62 22.12 -3.62
CA ASN A 735 -45.03 21.80 -3.44
C ASN A 735 -45.20 20.68 -2.40
N PHE A 736 -45.37 21.05 -1.14
CA PHE A 736 -45.43 20.11 -0.01
C PHE A 736 -46.58 19.10 -0.12
N GLY A 737 -47.61 19.38 -0.93
CA GLY A 737 -48.73 18.47 -1.22
C GLY A 737 -48.58 17.66 -2.52
N ALA A 738 -47.42 17.66 -3.16
CA ALA A 738 -47.18 16.93 -4.41
C ALA A 738 -47.44 15.43 -4.24
N THR A 739 -47.94 14.79 -5.31
CA THR A 739 -48.27 13.36 -5.30
C THR A 739 -47.39 12.59 -6.29
N PRO A 740 -46.93 11.36 -5.95
CA PRO A 740 -47.16 10.69 -4.67
C PRO A 740 -46.46 11.41 -3.50
N ILE A 741 -47.10 11.37 -2.32
CA ILE A 741 -46.51 11.94 -1.09
C ILE A 741 -45.39 10.99 -0.62
N SER A 742 -44.25 11.52 -0.17
CA SER A 742 -43.22 10.73 0.52
C SER A 742 -43.85 10.10 1.76
N ASN A 743 -43.91 8.78 1.79
CA ASN A 743 -44.62 8.04 2.85
C ASN A 743 -43.97 6.67 3.12
N PRO A 744 -42.72 6.64 3.59
CA PRO A 744 -42.05 5.39 3.90
C PRO A 744 -42.57 4.72 5.18
N THR A 745 -42.33 3.42 5.29
CA THR A 745 -42.46 2.68 6.56
C THR A 745 -41.09 2.22 7.03
N ILE A 746 -40.65 2.70 8.20
CA ILE A 746 -39.33 2.38 8.76
C ILE A 746 -39.51 1.69 10.12
N ALA A 747 -38.77 0.61 10.34
CA ALA A 747 -38.77 -0.13 11.59
C ALA A 747 -37.35 -0.41 12.10
N ASN A 748 -37.16 -0.43 13.42
CA ASN A 748 -35.90 -0.86 14.03
C ASN A 748 -34.70 -0.02 13.58
N MET A 749 -34.72 1.27 13.96
CA MET A 749 -33.65 2.22 13.68
C MET A 749 -33.00 2.69 14.99
N THR A 750 -31.68 2.75 15.02
CA THR A 750 -30.91 3.35 16.10
C THR A 750 -30.15 4.55 15.55
N ILE A 751 -30.33 5.73 16.17
CA ILE A 751 -29.56 6.94 15.89
C ILE A 751 -28.72 7.27 17.12
N ILE A 752 -27.41 7.44 16.92
CA ILE A 752 -26.44 7.83 17.93
C ILE A 752 -25.80 9.13 17.45
N GLY A 753 -26.27 10.26 17.97
CA GLY A 753 -25.73 11.58 17.67
C GLY A 753 -24.40 11.86 18.38
N ASN A 754 -23.73 12.93 17.96
CA ASN A 754 -22.51 13.46 18.58
C ASN A 754 -22.78 14.87 19.17
N THR A 755 -21.72 15.61 19.50
CA THR A 755 -21.81 16.95 20.10
C THR A 755 -21.66 18.10 19.10
N PHE A 756 -21.71 17.82 17.78
CA PHE A 756 -21.52 18.85 16.76
C PHE A 756 -22.65 19.88 16.83
N ASP A 757 -22.27 21.15 16.93
CA ASP A 757 -23.12 22.33 17.16
C ASP A 757 -22.59 23.44 16.23
N GLY A 758 -23.29 23.66 15.11
CA GLY A 758 -22.87 24.44 13.93
C GLY A 758 -24.05 25.14 13.26
N ASP A 759 -23.95 25.43 11.96
CA ASP A 759 -25.13 25.87 11.17
C ASP A 759 -26.07 24.68 10.90
N ASP A 760 -25.49 23.46 10.86
CA ASP A 760 -26.16 22.17 10.81
C ASP A 760 -25.77 21.43 12.10
N ASP A 761 -26.69 21.23 13.04
CA ASP A 761 -26.39 20.55 14.30
C ASP A 761 -26.50 19.03 14.15
N SER A 762 -25.75 18.28 14.96
CA SER A 762 -26.05 16.85 15.08
C SER A 762 -27.46 16.69 15.67
N GLU A 763 -28.36 16.08 14.91
CA GLU A 763 -29.79 15.96 15.24
C GLU A 763 -30.32 14.53 15.05
N GLY A 764 -31.50 14.27 15.60
CA GLY A 764 -32.17 12.98 15.47
C GLY A 764 -32.94 12.87 14.16
N ILE A 765 -34.19 13.34 14.15
CA ILE A 765 -35.12 13.24 13.02
C ILE A 765 -35.81 14.58 12.83
N VAL A 766 -35.84 15.07 11.59
CA VAL A 766 -36.70 16.17 11.16
C VAL A 766 -37.68 15.67 10.08
N LEU A 767 -38.98 15.83 10.33
CA LEU A 767 -40.05 15.49 9.37
C LEU A 767 -40.73 16.77 8.89
N ARG A 768 -40.50 17.18 7.65
CA ARG A 768 -40.93 18.49 7.16
C ARG A 768 -41.44 18.43 5.72
N ARG A 769 -41.71 19.62 5.15
CA ARG A 769 -42.15 19.85 3.76
C ARG A 769 -43.25 18.90 3.24
N GLY A 770 -44.22 18.56 4.10
CA GLY A 770 -45.37 17.71 3.76
C GLY A 770 -45.11 16.21 3.69
N THR A 771 -43.96 15.71 4.19
CA THR A 771 -43.72 14.27 4.30
C THR A 771 -44.72 13.58 5.24
N ASN A 772 -45.08 12.35 4.89
CA ASN A 772 -45.72 11.39 5.79
C ASN A 772 -44.73 10.27 6.15
N ALA A 773 -45.03 9.45 7.16
CA ALA A 773 -44.23 8.28 7.52
C ALA A 773 -44.93 7.38 8.56
N GLN A 774 -44.60 6.10 8.54
CA GLN A 774 -44.95 5.14 9.60
C GLN A 774 -43.67 4.59 10.25
N LEU A 775 -43.35 5.09 11.44
CA LEU A 775 -42.12 4.80 12.17
C LEU A 775 -42.40 3.87 13.36
N ALA A 776 -41.57 2.84 13.55
CA ALA A 776 -41.72 1.90 14.66
C ALA A 776 -40.38 1.41 15.22
N ASN A 777 -40.33 1.13 16.52
CA ASN A 777 -39.16 0.52 17.18
C ASN A 777 -37.87 1.37 17.04
N PHE A 778 -37.96 2.69 17.19
CA PHE A 778 -36.80 3.56 17.11
C PHE A 778 -36.08 3.67 18.47
N VAL A 779 -34.77 3.88 18.41
CA VAL A 779 -33.92 4.32 19.53
C VAL A 779 -33.15 5.54 19.04
N ILE A 780 -33.41 6.72 19.60
CA ILE A 780 -32.71 7.96 19.23
C ILE A 780 -31.97 8.44 20.46
N THR A 781 -30.65 8.59 20.35
CA THR A 781 -29.82 8.97 21.50
C THR A 781 -28.78 10.02 21.14
N GLY A 782 -28.41 10.82 22.13
CA GLY A 782 -27.49 11.93 21.97
C GLY A 782 -26.79 12.35 23.26
N PRO A 783 -25.56 12.87 23.17
CA PRO A 783 -24.90 13.51 24.30
C PRO A 783 -25.45 14.92 24.60
N THR A 784 -25.04 15.51 25.72
CA THR A 784 -25.22 16.94 25.97
C THR A 784 -24.50 17.76 24.90
N GLY A 785 -25.21 18.71 24.27
CA GLY A 785 -24.70 19.53 23.16
C GLY A 785 -25.21 19.10 21.79
N MET A 786 -25.83 17.92 21.67
CA MET A 786 -26.62 17.55 20.50
C MET A 786 -27.88 18.43 20.41
N GLY A 787 -28.33 18.72 19.18
CA GLY A 787 -29.65 19.28 18.91
C GLY A 787 -30.80 18.32 19.26
N GLU A 788 -31.99 18.60 18.75
CA GLU A 788 -33.18 17.83 19.06
C GLU A 788 -33.18 16.40 18.50
N CYS A 789 -33.79 15.48 19.24
CA CYS A 789 -33.99 14.11 18.75
C CYS A 789 -35.17 13.95 17.78
N LEU A 790 -36.20 14.78 17.88
CA LEU A 790 -37.40 14.67 17.06
C LEU A 790 -38.06 16.03 16.85
N GLU A 791 -38.15 16.41 15.60
CA GLU A 791 -38.87 17.58 15.14
C GLU A 791 -39.81 17.23 14.00
N ILE A 792 -40.98 17.89 14.01
CA ILE A 792 -41.93 17.86 12.91
C ILE A 792 -42.22 19.31 12.57
N GLU A 793 -42.01 19.68 11.30
CA GLU A 793 -42.23 21.04 10.82
C GLU A 793 -43.11 21.05 9.56
N SER A 794 -43.43 22.24 9.07
CA SER A 794 -44.37 22.53 7.97
C SER A 794 -45.84 22.23 8.29
N THR A 795 -46.74 23.04 7.74
CA THR A 795 -48.18 22.93 8.04
C THR A 795 -48.74 21.56 7.62
N GLU A 796 -48.24 21.03 6.52
CA GLU A 796 -48.67 19.78 5.90
C GLU A 796 -48.27 18.56 6.71
N SER A 797 -46.99 18.43 7.13
CA SER A 797 -46.54 17.31 7.96
C SER A 797 -47.19 17.33 9.35
N LEU A 798 -47.37 18.53 9.93
CA LEU A 798 -48.09 18.71 11.19
C LEU A 798 -49.57 18.29 11.08
N ALA A 799 -50.22 18.60 9.95
CA ALA A 799 -51.59 18.14 9.70
C ALA A 799 -51.69 16.61 9.57
N LEU A 800 -50.70 15.97 8.93
CA LEU A 800 -50.61 14.51 8.84
C LEU A 800 -50.41 13.87 10.22
N ALA A 801 -49.59 14.48 11.08
CA ALA A 801 -49.39 14.06 12.48
C ALA A 801 -50.66 14.21 13.31
N ALA A 802 -51.37 15.34 13.19
CA ALA A 802 -52.62 15.59 13.88
C ALA A 802 -53.75 14.65 13.44
N ALA A 803 -53.76 14.24 12.17
CA ALA A 803 -54.70 13.28 11.61
C ALA A 803 -54.40 11.82 12.00
N GLY A 804 -53.19 11.53 12.51
CA GLY A 804 -52.74 10.18 12.81
C GLY A 804 -52.23 9.41 11.59
N ASN A 805 -51.95 10.08 10.48
CA ASN A 805 -51.35 9.50 9.28
C ASN A 805 -49.84 9.34 9.44
N LEU A 806 -49.20 10.36 9.99
CA LEU A 806 -47.81 10.31 10.44
C LEU A 806 -47.80 9.67 11.83
N THR A 807 -46.99 8.64 12.03
CA THR A 807 -46.96 7.91 13.30
C THR A 807 -45.54 7.52 13.68
N MET A 808 -45.27 7.50 14.99
CA MET A 808 -44.08 6.92 15.59
C MET A 808 -44.51 6.08 16.80
N THR A 809 -44.16 4.80 16.84
CA THR A 809 -44.67 3.86 17.86
C THR A 809 -43.55 2.98 18.42
N ASN A 810 -43.73 2.49 19.65
CA ASN A 810 -42.81 1.57 20.32
C ASN A 810 -41.35 2.07 20.35
N SER A 811 -41.14 3.37 20.55
CA SER A 811 -39.84 4.02 20.37
C SER A 811 -39.31 4.69 21.64
N VAL A 812 -37.99 4.83 21.72
CA VAL A 812 -37.27 5.37 22.87
C VAL A 812 -36.42 6.55 22.42
N ILE A 813 -36.57 7.70 23.08
CA ILE A 813 -35.72 8.88 22.87
C ILE A 813 -34.93 9.16 24.15
N SER A 814 -33.63 9.37 24.00
CA SER A 814 -32.69 9.65 25.10
C SER A 814 -31.60 10.65 24.68
N CYS A 815 -31.96 11.92 24.71
CA CYS A 815 -31.05 13.06 24.49
C CYS A 815 -31.53 14.27 25.31
N PRO A 816 -30.72 15.34 25.43
CA PRO A 816 -31.05 16.51 26.24
C PRO A 816 -32.27 17.31 25.75
N GLU A 817 -32.47 17.37 24.43
CA GLU A 817 -33.65 17.98 23.79
C GLU A 817 -34.47 16.89 23.07
N PRO A 818 -35.36 16.18 23.78
CA PRO A 818 -36.04 15.02 23.20
C PRO A 818 -36.95 15.34 22.02
N THR A 819 -37.57 16.53 22.02
CA THR A 819 -38.47 16.96 20.94
C THR A 819 -38.52 18.48 20.82
N ARG A 820 -38.76 18.97 19.60
CA ARG A 820 -39.00 20.39 19.30
C ARG A 820 -40.35 20.61 18.61
N GLY A 821 -40.95 21.78 18.85
CA GLY A 821 -42.17 22.23 18.15
C GLY A 821 -43.52 21.78 18.74
N ASN A 822 -44.59 22.01 17.98
CA ASN A 822 -45.97 21.70 18.34
C ASN A 822 -46.76 21.15 17.15
N ILE A 823 -47.49 20.05 17.34
CA ILE A 823 -48.36 19.43 16.32
C ILE A 823 -49.60 20.26 16.02
N ALA A 824 -50.22 20.81 17.07
CA ALA A 824 -51.39 21.65 16.98
C ALA A 824 -51.46 22.58 18.19
N THR A 825 -52.38 23.53 18.20
CA THR A 825 -52.60 24.41 19.36
C THR A 825 -52.86 23.57 20.62
N GLY A 826 -51.93 23.64 21.58
CA GLY A 826 -52.02 22.91 22.85
C GLY A 826 -51.53 21.45 22.81
N ILE A 827 -50.92 21.00 21.71
CA ILE A 827 -50.33 19.67 21.57
C ILE A 827 -48.87 19.84 21.14
N SER A 828 -47.94 19.73 22.09
CA SER A 828 -46.50 19.72 21.79
C SER A 828 -46.10 18.44 21.04
N THR A 829 -44.96 18.46 20.35
CA THR A 829 -44.37 17.25 19.74
C THR A 829 -44.14 16.16 20.78
N GLU A 830 -43.67 16.51 21.98
CA GLU A 830 -43.56 15.57 23.13
C GLU A 830 -44.90 14.91 23.48
N ALA A 831 -45.97 15.71 23.62
CA ALA A 831 -47.29 15.20 23.98
C ALA A 831 -47.86 14.28 22.89
N TRP A 832 -47.60 14.59 21.62
CA TRP A 832 -47.95 13.72 20.50
C TRP A 832 -47.16 12.40 20.53
N PHE A 833 -45.85 12.47 20.73
CA PHE A 833 -44.98 11.30 20.78
C PHE A 833 -45.36 10.37 21.94
N LEU A 834 -45.52 10.90 23.15
CA LEU A 834 -45.90 10.12 24.34
C LEU A 834 -47.35 9.63 24.31
N GLY A 835 -48.22 10.27 23.52
CA GLY A 835 -49.59 9.83 23.30
C GLY A 835 -49.71 8.60 22.39
N GLN A 836 -48.66 8.28 21.62
CA GLN A 836 -48.61 7.12 20.74
C GLN A 836 -48.23 5.84 21.52
N THR A 837 -48.59 4.68 20.96
CA THR A 837 -48.41 3.39 21.64
C THR A 837 -46.94 3.07 21.86
N GLY A 838 -46.56 2.75 23.10
CA GLY A 838 -45.25 2.18 23.44
C GLY A 838 -44.07 3.15 23.39
N ASN A 839 -44.31 4.46 23.29
CA ASN A 839 -43.24 5.45 23.28
C ASN A 839 -42.83 5.88 24.68
N LYS A 840 -41.55 6.22 24.86
CA LYS A 840 -41.05 6.80 26.12
C LYS A 840 -39.83 7.69 25.91
N LEU A 841 -39.66 8.63 26.85
CA LEU A 841 -38.44 9.42 27.01
C LEU A 841 -37.60 8.84 28.16
N VAL A 842 -36.29 8.77 27.98
CA VAL A 842 -35.34 8.25 28.97
C VAL A 842 -34.21 9.24 29.17
N ALA A 843 -33.97 9.67 30.42
CA ALA A 843 -32.94 10.67 30.71
C ALA A 843 -31.51 10.10 30.63
N ASP A 844 -31.32 8.84 31.04
CA ASP A 844 -29.99 8.21 31.10
C ASP A 844 -29.78 7.28 29.91
N ARG A 845 -28.98 7.75 28.94
CA ARG A 845 -28.60 7.00 27.73
C ARG A 845 -28.00 5.63 28.04
N SER A 846 -27.29 5.48 29.17
CA SER A 846 -26.63 4.24 29.56
C SER A 846 -27.60 3.11 29.94
N THR A 847 -28.90 3.43 30.09
CA THR A 847 -29.97 2.45 30.28
C THR A 847 -30.65 2.04 28.97
N VAL A 848 -30.32 2.72 27.87
CA VAL A 848 -30.92 2.51 26.53
C VAL A 848 -29.95 1.78 25.61
N LEU A 849 -28.68 2.20 25.58
CA LEU A 849 -27.64 1.64 24.73
C LEU A 849 -26.39 1.24 25.51
N LYS A 850 -25.72 0.20 25.02
CA LYS A 850 -24.34 -0.18 25.38
C LYS A 850 -23.53 -0.27 24.09
N GLY A 851 -22.72 0.76 23.79
CA GLY A 851 -22.16 0.95 22.46
C GLY A 851 -23.28 1.11 21.43
N ILE A 852 -23.28 0.27 20.40
CA ILE A 852 -24.34 0.22 19.37
C ILE A 852 -25.53 -0.67 19.75
N PHE A 853 -25.41 -1.47 20.82
CA PHE A 853 -26.43 -2.46 21.18
C PHE A 853 -27.53 -1.86 22.02
N THR A 854 -28.78 -2.06 21.62
CA THR A 854 -29.93 -1.74 22.46
C THR A 854 -30.03 -2.70 23.63
N ILE A 855 -30.09 -2.12 24.83
CA ILE A 855 -30.32 -2.81 26.11
C ILE A 855 -31.64 -2.38 26.77
N ASP A 856 -32.35 -1.44 26.14
CA ASP A 856 -33.68 -1.02 26.56
C ASP A 856 -34.69 -2.19 26.50
N THR A 857 -35.59 -2.24 27.48
CA THR A 857 -36.59 -3.31 27.63
C THR A 857 -37.97 -2.96 27.06
N ASN A 858 -38.09 -1.85 26.32
CA ASN A 858 -39.34 -1.43 25.70
C ASN A 858 -39.86 -2.53 24.75
N PRO A 859 -41.14 -2.91 24.86
CA PRO A 859 -41.71 -3.90 23.96
C PRO A 859 -41.66 -3.41 22.51
N ALA A 860 -41.06 -4.21 21.62
CA ALA A 860 -41.08 -3.94 20.19
C ALA A 860 -42.45 -4.24 19.58
N LYS A 861 -42.85 -3.44 18.59
CA LYS A 861 -43.97 -3.71 17.68
C LYS A 861 -43.56 -4.77 16.66
N ASP A 862 -44.38 -5.81 16.49
CA ASP A 862 -44.16 -6.80 15.45
C ASP A 862 -44.59 -6.27 14.08
N MET A 863 -43.65 -5.59 13.41
CA MET A 863 -43.90 -4.97 12.10
C MET A 863 -44.13 -5.99 10.98
N LYS A 864 -43.80 -7.28 11.19
CA LYS A 864 -44.13 -8.35 10.25
C LYS A 864 -45.64 -8.54 10.07
N THR A 865 -46.43 -8.18 11.08
CA THR A 865 -47.90 -8.19 11.01
C THR A 865 -48.46 -7.04 10.18
N VAL A 866 -47.67 -5.97 9.99
CA VAL A 866 -48.02 -4.81 9.15
C VAL A 866 -47.66 -5.11 7.69
N ASP A 867 -46.45 -5.62 7.44
CA ASP A 867 -46.00 -5.97 6.10
C ASP A 867 -44.94 -7.09 6.14
N ALA A 868 -44.97 -7.99 5.16
CA ALA A 868 -44.09 -9.16 5.10
C ALA A 868 -42.60 -8.82 4.85
N PHE A 869 -42.29 -7.58 4.47
CA PHE A 869 -40.91 -7.09 4.38
C PHE A 869 -40.19 -7.13 5.73
N PHE A 870 -40.91 -6.89 6.83
CA PHE A 870 -40.31 -6.78 8.16
C PHE A 870 -40.12 -8.15 8.84
N ASP A 871 -39.01 -8.28 9.54
CA ASP A 871 -38.73 -9.40 10.45
C ASP A 871 -39.31 -9.13 11.83
N THR A 872 -39.75 -10.20 12.48
CA THR A 872 -40.22 -10.15 13.87
C THR A 872 -39.03 -10.05 14.81
N VAL A 873 -39.04 -9.05 15.69
CA VAL A 873 -38.03 -8.86 16.73
C VAL A 873 -38.69 -8.54 18.07
N ASN A 874 -37.95 -8.77 19.14
CA ASN A 874 -38.38 -8.50 20.52
C ASN A 874 -37.64 -7.30 21.15
N PHE A 875 -36.91 -6.53 20.35
CA PHE A 875 -36.15 -5.37 20.78
C PHE A 875 -36.47 -4.15 19.90
N VAL A 876 -36.35 -2.96 20.50
CA VAL A 876 -36.38 -1.67 19.79
C VAL A 876 -34.96 -1.31 19.33
N GLY A 877 -34.82 -0.42 18.36
CA GLY A 877 -33.53 -0.11 17.75
C GLY A 877 -33.10 -1.12 16.68
N ALA A 878 -31.94 -0.90 16.10
CA ALA A 878 -31.41 -1.63 14.96
C ALA A 878 -30.60 -2.88 15.31
N VAL A 879 -29.88 -2.87 16.43
CA VAL A 879 -28.94 -3.93 16.81
C VAL A 879 -29.10 -4.26 18.29
N SER A 880 -29.07 -5.55 18.62
CA SER A 880 -29.00 -6.05 20.00
C SER A 880 -27.85 -7.04 20.13
N GLU A 881 -27.38 -7.32 21.35
CA GLU A 881 -26.28 -8.28 21.57
C GLU A 881 -26.58 -9.67 20.98
N SER A 882 -27.85 -10.09 20.96
CA SER A 882 -28.28 -11.36 20.38
C SER A 882 -28.52 -11.32 18.87
N ASN A 883 -28.52 -10.14 18.25
CA ASN A 883 -28.73 -9.93 16.82
C ASN A 883 -27.74 -8.89 16.26
N ASN A 884 -26.45 -9.18 16.38
CA ASN A 884 -25.39 -8.35 15.81
C ASN A 884 -25.13 -8.70 14.34
N TRP A 885 -25.91 -8.10 13.44
CA TRP A 885 -25.76 -8.29 11.99
C TRP A 885 -24.68 -7.41 11.35
N THR A 886 -24.09 -6.46 12.09
CA THR A 886 -23.02 -5.57 11.58
C THR A 886 -21.63 -6.21 11.67
N ALA A 887 -21.48 -7.27 12.46
CA ALA A 887 -20.20 -7.92 12.71
C ALA A 887 -19.55 -8.50 11.44
N GLY A 888 -18.25 -8.23 11.30
CA GLY A 888 -17.39 -8.85 10.29
C GLY A 888 -17.32 -8.13 8.94
N TRP A 889 -18.12 -7.08 8.71
CA TRP A 889 -18.12 -6.37 7.43
C TRP A 889 -18.28 -4.86 7.53
N ALA A 890 -18.93 -4.35 8.59
CA ALA A 890 -19.11 -2.91 8.78
C ALA A 890 -17.87 -2.26 9.43
N VAL A 891 -17.60 -1.00 9.09
CA VAL A 891 -16.47 -0.19 9.60
C VAL A 891 -16.94 1.00 10.45
N GLY A 892 -16.06 1.60 11.25
CA GLY A 892 -16.36 2.80 12.05
C GLY A 892 -17.30 2.58 13.24
N LEU A 893 -17.45 1.33 13.69
CA LEU A 893 -18.34 0.96 14.80
C LEU A 893 -17.63 0.73 16.13
N ASP A 894 -16.32 0.47 16.11
CA ASP A 894 -15.52 0.26 17.33
C ASP A 894 -15.43 1.58 18.13
N ASP A 895 -15.53 1.46 19.46
CA ASP A 895 -15.39 2.54 20.47
C ASP A 895 -14.19 2.26 21.37
#